data_AF-A0A077R2K1-F1
#
_entry.id   AF-A0A077R2K1-F1
#
_cell.length_a   1.000
_cell.length_b   1.000
_cell.length_c   1.000
_cell.angle_alpha   90.00
_cell.angle_beta   90.00
_cell.angle_gamma   90.00
#
_symmetry.space_group_name_H-M   'P 1'
#
loop_
_entity.id
_entity.type
_entity.pdbx_description
1 polymer ?
#
loop_
_entity_poly.entity_id
_entity_poly.type
_entity_poly.pdbx_seq_one_letter_code
_entity_poly.pdbx_strand_id
1 'polypeptide(L)'
;MDAAWTKSVHQALTQLQVDPSKGLSDQQVQQRRAKYGDNTLPEQPPTPLWQLILDQFKDQLVLILLTSAVISFVLAILEQDTTLGAALIEPGVIFLILIANATVGVVQERNADKAIDALKEYTPDTANVIRQAATQKIRSEDLVPGDVLILTVGDKIPADCRLIAINSSSFRVDQAILTGESLSVNKFTDPVPDINAVKQDQTNILFSGTTVANGTAIAVVAQTGTRTAIGDIHAEISKDNDEKTPLKQKLDDFGELLAKVITVICILVWIVNFRHFNDPSHHGWVRGAMYYFKIAVALAVAAIPEGLAAVITACLALGTKKMAKKNAIVRHLPSVETLGSTNVICSDKTGTLTTNQMSVTHFSVFGPDASIVDYTVSGSTFAPNGDITQTSTGKKQTNLNQPRTAFHALAQVSSICNDSHVHLDDHGNYTVVGQPTEAALKVLVEKLGHHDATVNQTIAKLDSAQRASAISNEYGKAHPRLLTFEFSRDRKSMSTLIQRSSATGSLLVKGAPESVVERCDTVWLGQSAAPLDSALRAQIGDKVFEYGRLGLRTLALAIKEDVPLDVELYRSSSPSEYVEFEQRMTLVGLVGMLDPPRPEVRNAIARCRQAGIRVIVITGDNKNTAETICRQIGVFGDTEELEGKSFTGREFDSLTARKDKLEALSRASLFSRVEPSHKSQLVDLLQSQGLVVAMTGDGVNDAPALKKADIGIAMGSGTDVAKLAADMVLADDNFATIEAAVQEGRSIFNNMQSFIRYLISSNIEKPRSR
;
A
#
# COMPACT_ATOMS: atom_id res chain seq x y z
N MET A 1 -9.14 12.81 23.19
CA MET A 1 -10.32 12.24 23.85
C MET A 1 -10.37 10.78 23.47
N ASP A 2 -10.15 9.88 24.43
CA ASP A 2 -10.06 8.46 24.13
C ASP A 2 -11.46 7.83 24.07
N ALA A 3 -11.60 6.78 23.26
CA ALA A 3 -12.87 6.10 22.95
C ALA A 3 -13.99 7.04 22.46
N ALA A 4 -13.67 8.00 21.60
CA ALA A 4 -14.61 9.01 21.11
C ALA A 4 -15.85 8.42 20.40
N TRP A 5 -15.73 7.22 19.79
CA TRP A 5 -16.82 6.55 19.09
C TRP A 5 -17.93 6.04 20.03
N THR A 6 -17.62 5.73 21.29
CA THR A 6 -18.60 5.25 22.28
C THR A 6 -19.50 6.37 22.83
N LYS A 7 -19.12 7.63 22.60
CA LYS A 7 -19.78 8.79 23.18
C LYS A 7 -20.84 9.35 22.26
N SER A 8 -21.94 9.79 22.85
CA SER A 8 -22.92 10.61 22.14
C SER A 8 -22.34 11.98 21.79
N VAL A 9 -22.93 12.65 20.80
CA VAL A 9 -22.49 13.99 20.38
C VAL A 9 -22.48 14.98 21.57
N HIS A 10 -23.51 14.94 22.41
CA HIS A 10 -23.58 15.78 23.61
C HIS A 10 -22.44 15.47 24.59
N GLN A 11 -22.15 14.19 24.86
CA GLN A 11 -21.08 13.80 25.77
C GLN A 11 -19.70 14.25 25.26
N ALA A 12 -19.45 14.09 23.95
CA ALA A 12 -18.22 14.53 23.31
C ALA A 12 -18.01 16.05 23.44
N LEU A 13 -19.04 16.85 23.13
CA LEU A 13 -19.00 18.30 23.23
C LEU A 13 -18.83 18.79 24.69
N THR A 14 -19.50 18.15 25.64
CA THR A 14 -19.37 18.48 27.07
C THR A 14 -17.97 18.15 27.59
N GLN A 15 -17.41 17.00 27.21
CA GLN A 15 -16.06 16.61 27.62
C GLN A 15 -14.99 17.54 27.02
N LEU A 16 -15.16 17.95 25.77
CA LEU A 16 -14.26 18.88 25.10
C LEU A 16 -14.54 20.35 25.48
N GLN A 17 -15.62 20.64 26.20
CA GLN A 17 -16.06 22.00 26.58
C GLN A 17 -16.15 22.95 25.39
N VAL A 18 -16.84 22.53 24.32
CA VAL A 18 -16.97 23.31 23.08
C VAL A 18 -18.44 23.47 22.69
N ASP A 19 -18.80 24.69 22.30
CA ASP A 19 -20.06 24.98 21.64
C ASP A 19 -19.86 24.86 20.11
N PRO A 20 -20.57 23.96 19.41
CA PRO A 20 -20.37 23.74 17.98
C PRO A 20 -20.69 24.97 17.11
N SER A 21 -21.52 25.90 17.59
CA SER A 21 -21.88 27.12 16.85
C SER A 21 -20.82 28.23 16.95
N LYS A 22 -20.05 28.24 18.05
CA LYS A 22 -19.03 29.26 18.33
C LYS A 22 -17.61 28.75 18.13
N GLY A 23 -17.38 27.46 18.24
CA GLY A 23 -16.05 26.86 18.23
C GLY A 23 -15.20 27.31 19.43
N LEU A 24 -13.87 27.23 19.27
CA LEU A 24 -12.90 27.63 20.30
C LEU A 24 -12.56 29.13 20.25
N SER A 25 -12.18 29.68 21.41
CA SER A 25 -11.52 30.99 21.49
C SER A 25 -9.99 30.87 21.36
N ASP A 26 -9.31 31.94 20.95
CA ASP A 26 -7.84 31.95 20.80
C ASP A 26 -7.10 31.58 22.09
N GLN A 27 -7.63 31.99 23.26
CA GLN A 27 -7.07 31.58 24.55
C GLN A 27 -7.17 30.07 24.77
N GLN A 28 -8.31 29.46 24.42
CA GLN A 28 -8.47 28.01 24.50
C GLN A 28 -7.56 27.30 23.50
N VAL A 29 -7.38 27.83 22.29
CA VAL A 29 -6.47 27.27 21.29
C VAL A 29 -5.04 27.28 21.81
N GLN A 30 -4.55 28.40 22.35
CA GLN A 30 -3.19 28.48 22.93
C GLN A 30 -2.99 27.52 24.10
N GLN A 31 -3.94 27.45 25.03
CA GLN A 31 -3.87 26.51 26.16
C GLN A 31 -3.86 25.05 25.69
N ARG A 32 -4.68 24.70 24.69
CA ARG A 32 -4.74 23.35 24.15
C ARG A 32 -3.50 23.01 23.33
N ARG A 33 -2.95 23.95 22.58
CA ARG A 33 -1.69 23.76 21.85
C ARG A 33 -0.54 23.51 22.82
N ALA A 34 -0.46 24.26 23.92
CA ALA A 34 0.54 24.01 24.96
C ALA A 34 0.38 22.63 25.64
N LYS A 35 -0.86 22.12 25.73
CA LYS A 35 -1.15 20.82 26.35
C LYS A 35 -0.98 19.62 25.40
N TYR A 36 -1.41 19.77 24.15
CA TYR A 36 -1.53 18.66 23.20
C TYR A 36 -0.46 18.65 22.12
N GLY A 37 0.27 19.77 21.94
CA GLY A 37 1.20 19.97 20.82
C GLY A 37 0.49 20.37 19.53
N ASP A 38 1.28 20.53 18.48
CA ASP A 38 0.78 20.78 17.12
C ASP A 38 0.25 19.49 16.48
N ASN A 39 -0.62 19.62 15.49
CA ASN A 39 -1.16 18.47 14.75
C ASN A 39 -0.21 18.04 13.62
N THR A 40 0.96 17.56 14.02
CA THR A 40 1.99 17.03 13.12
C THR A 40 2.49 15.69 13.62
N LEU A 41 2.92 14.84 12.70
CA LEU A 41 3.67 13.64 13.06
C LEU A 41 5.12 14.05 13.31
N PRO A 42 5.75 13.61 14.41
CA PRO A 42 7.12 13.98 14.72
C PRO A 42 8.05 13.36 13.69
N GLU A 43 8.68 14.20 12.88
CA GLU A 43 9.75 13.77 12.00
C GLU A 43 10.99 13.42 12.83
N GLN A 44 11.72 12.38 12.42
CA GLN A 44 13.03 12.14 13.02
C GLN A 44 13.93 13.33 12.69
N PRO A 45 14.57 13.95 13.70
CA PRO A 45 15.49 15.05 13.43
C PRO A 45 16.60 14.52 12.51
N PRO A 46 16.99 15.28 11.47
CA PRO A 46 18.06 14.86 10.59
C PRO A 46 19.31 14.57 11.41
N THR A 47 19.98 13.45 11.12
CA THR A 47 21.22 13.09 11.81
C THR A 47 22.23 14.21 11.67
N PRO A 48 22.66 14.85 12.76
CA PRO A 48 23.53 16.00 12.67
C PRO A 48 24.91 15.58 12.14
N LEU A 49 25.57 16.47 11.40
CA LEU A 49 26.84 16.18 10.70
C LEU A 49 27.91 15.57 11.63
N TRP A 50 27.99 16.05 12.87
CA TRP A 50 28.96 15.55 13.85
C TRP A 50 28.69 14.10 14.26
N GLN A 51 27.41 13.70 14.31
CA GLN A 51 27.02 12.33 14.63
C GLN A 51 27.34 11.41 13.45
N LEU A 52 27.02 11.82 12.22
CA LEU A 52 27.41 11.09 11.01
C LEU A 52 28.93 10.87 10.95
N ILE A 53 29.72 11.90 11.27
CA ILE A 53 31.18 11.77 11.35
C ILE A 53 31.59 10.76 12.42
N LEU A 54 31.02 10.84 13.63
CA LEU A 54 31.33 9.89 14.71
C LEU A 54 30.95 8.45 14.36
N ASP A 55 29.84 8.25 13.64
CA ASP A 55 29.38 6.93 13.23
C ASP A 55 30.37 6.26 12.26
N GLN A 56 31.07 7.03 11.43
CA GLN A 56 32.18 6.50 10.60
C GLN A 56 33.36 5.96 11.44
N PHE A 57 33.55 6.46 12.67
CA PHE A 57 34.61 5.99 13.59
C PHE A 57 34.17 4.86 14.52
N LYS A 58 32.90 4.45 14.50
CA LYS A 58 32.41 3.30 15.30
C LYS A 58 32.71 1.95 14.65
N ASP A 59 33.05 1.93 13.37
CA ASP A 59 33.42 0.72 12.65
C ASP A 59 34.67 0.07 13.26
N GLN A 60 34.63 -1.25 13.47
CA GLN A 60 35.69 -2.00 14.14
C GLN A 60 37.02 -1.96 13.37
N LEU A 61 37.00 -1.93 12.03
CA LEU A 61 38.21 -1.79 11.21
C LEU A 61 38.81 -0.38 11.34
N VAL A 62 37.95 0.64 11.40
CA VAL A 62 38.35 2.03 11.59
C VAL A 62 38.95 2.22 12.99
N LEU A 63 38.38 1.58 14.02
CA LEU A 63 38.94 1.59 15.38
C LEU A 63 40.33 0.97 15.46
N ILE A 64 40.61 -0.10 14.69
CA ILE A 64 41.94 -0.72 14.62
C ILE A 64 42.94 0.22 13.93
N LEU A 65 42.54 0.88 12.84
CA LEU A 65 43.36 1.89 12.17
C LEU A 65 43.62 3.10 13.06
N LEU A 66 42.60 3.56 13.79
CA LEU A 66 42.72 4.66 14.75
C LEU A 66 43.67 4.29 15.89
N THR A 67 43.56 3.08 16.44
CA THR A 67 44.47 2.57 17.47
C THR A 67 45.90 2.48 16.94
N SER A 68 46.07 2.02 15.70
CA SER A 68 47.37 1.98 15.00
C SER A 68 47.95 3.37 14.77
N ALA A 69 47.12 4.35 14.41
CA ALA A 69 47.52 5.75 14.23
C ALA A 69 47.98 6.38 15.53
N VAL A 70 47.24 6.17 16.64
CA VAL A 70 47.61 6.66 17.97
C VAL A 70 48.91 6.03 18.44
N ILE A 71 49.07 4.71 18.26
CA ILE A 71 50.30 4.01 18.61
C ILE A 71 51.48 4.54 17.79
N SER A 72 51.33 4.66 16.47
CA SER A 72 52.36 5.20 15.57
C SER A 72 52.75 6.63 15.95
N PHE A 73 51.77 7.46 16.32
CA PHE A 73 52.00 8.83 16.79
C PHE A 73 52.78 8.87 18.12
N VAL A 74 52.44 8.01 19.09
CA VAL A 74 53.18 7.90 20.36
C VAL A 74 54.61 7.44 20.12
N LEU A 75 54.83 6.44 19.27
CA LEU A 75 56.18 5.96 18.90
C LEU A 75 56.99 7.07 18.21
N ALA A 76 56.36 7.86 17.34
CA ALA A 76 57.00 8.98 16.65
C ALA A 76 57.45 10.10 17.62
N ILE A 77 56.72 10.33 18.72
CA ILE A 77 57.11 11.31 19.76
C ILE A 77 58.24 10.77 20.64
N LEU A 78 58.28 9.45 20.87
CA LEU A 78 59.29 8.81 21.71
C LEU A 78 60.62 8.54 20.99
N GLU A 79 60.64 8.49 19.64
CA GLU A 79 61.85 8.39 18.84
C GLU A 79 62.63 9.73 18.86
N GLN A 80 63.77 9.76 19.57
CA GLN A 80 64.63 10.94 19.71
C GLN A 80 65.64 11.16 18.56
N ASP A 81 65.82 10.18 17.67
CA ASP A 81 66.94 10.13 16.71
C ASP A 81 66.56 10.54 15.25
N THR A 82 65.31 10.93 14.99
CA THR A 82 64.78 11.26 13.65
C THR A 82 64.22 12.69 13.59
N THR A 83 64.29 13.33 12.41
CA THR A 83 63.64 14.63 12.19
C THR A 83 62.13 14.48 12.39
N LEU A 84 61.53 15.36 13.22
CA LEU A 84 60.09 15.35 13.53
C LEU A 84 59.21 15.24 12.27
N GLY A 85 59.63 15.85 11.16
CA GLY A 85 58.93 15.78 9.88
C GLY A 85 58.88 14.37 9.26
N ALA A 86 59.90 13.54 9.43
CA ALA A 86 59.94 12.17 8.91
C ALA A 86 59.20 11.18 9.82
N ALA A 87 59.29 11.39 11.14
CA ALA A 87 58.61 10.54 12.13
C ALA A 87 57.08 10.67 12.07
N LEU A 88 56.57 11.85 11.70
CA LEU A 88 55.12 12.11 11.61
C LEU A 88 54.49 11.70 10.26
N ILE A 89 55.26 11.22 9.28
CA ILE A 89 54.71 10.83 7.96
C ILE A 89 53.74 9.65 8.11
N GLU A 90 54.15 8.59 8.81
CA GLU A 90 53.36 7.38 8.97
C GLU A 90 52.01 7.64 9.69
N PRO A 91 51.96 8.24 10.89
CA PRO A 91 50.68 8.57 11.53
C PRO A 91 49.90 9.63 10.73
N GLY A 92 50.58 10.56 10.05
CA GLY A 92 49.94 11.56 9.19
C GLY A 92 49.21 10.95 7.99
N VAL A 93 49.80 9.94 7.34
CA VAL A 93 49.18 9.22 6.22
C VAL A 93 47.97 8.42 6.70
N ILE A 94 48.08 7.69 7.82
CA ILE A 94 46.94 6.93 8.38
C ILE A 94 45.79 7.88 8.75
N PHE A 95 46.10 9.01 9.39
CA PHE A 95 45.08 10.00 9.75
C PHE A 95 44.42 10.63 8.51
N LEU A 96 45.19 10.89 7.45
CA LEU A 96 44.67 11.38 6.18
C LEU A 96 43.73 10.37 5.53
N ILE A 97 44.06 9.08 5.55
CA ILE A 97 43.19 8.01 5.05
C ILE A 97 41.87 7.96 5.85
N LEU A 98 41.94 8.03 7.18
CA LEU A 98 40.75 8.05 8.04
C LEU A 98 39.85 9.26 7.75
N ILE A 99 40.43 10.46 7.60
CA ILE A 99 39.69 11.67 7.23
C ILE A 99 39.07 11.53 5.84
N ALA A 100 39.82 11.03 4.85
CA ALA A 100 39.33 10.84 3.49
C ALA A 100 38.16 9.86 3.46
N ASN A 101 38.28 8.72 4.15
CA ASN A 101 37.24 7.70 4.24
C ASN A 101 35.97 8.26 4.94
N ALA A 102 36.13 8.95 6.07
CA ALA A 102 35.01 9.57 6.77
C ALA A 102 34.32 10.65 5.92
N THR A 103 35.10 11.46 5.20
CA THR A 103 34.57 12.50 4.29
C THR A 103 33.78 11.88 3.14
N VAL A 104 34.32 10.83 2.51
CA VAL A 104 33.63 10.10 1.45
C VAL A 104 32.35 9.46 1.97
N GLY A 105 32.38 8.84 3.15
CA GLY A 105 31.19 8.28 3.80
C GLY A 105 30.09 9.32 4.01
N VAL A 106 30.43 10.44 4.67
CA VAL A 106 29.47 11.52 4.98
C VAL A 106 28.91 12.18 3.71
N VAL A 107 29.74 12.41 2.68
CA VAL A 107 29.28 12.99 1.41
C VAL A 107 28.34 12.04 0.67
N GLN A 108 28.64 10.74 0.68
CA GLN A 108 27.80 9.72 0.03
C GLN A 108 26.44 9.59 0.74
N GLU A 109 26.43 9.55 2.06
CA GLU A 109 25.22 9.45 2.88
C GLU A 109 24.31 10.68 2.70
N ARG A 110 24.90 11.88 2.73
CA ARG A 110 24.15 13.13 2.52
C ARG A 110 23.55 13.28 1.11
N ASN A 111 24.22 12.76 0.09
CA ASN A 111 23.70 12.82 -1.28
C ASN A 111 22.51 11.87 -1.48
N ALA A 112 22.45 10.77 -0.72
CA ALA A 112 21.29 9.88 -0.70
C ALA A 112 20.08 10.57 -0.04
N ASP A 113 20.27 11.21 1.12
CA ASP A 113 19.20 11.91 1.84
C ASP A 113 18.59 13.08 1.05
N LYS A 114 19.44 13.90 0.41
CA LYS A 114 18.99 15.04 -0.41
C LYS A 114 18.11 14.64 -1.59
N ALA A 115 18.36 13.47 -2.19
CA ALA A 115 17.55 12.98 -3.30
C ALA A 115 16.14 12.57 -2.85
N ILE A 116 16.00 12.18 -1.57
CA ILE A 116 14.73 11.81 -0.94
C ILE A 116 13.98 13.05 -0.45
N ASP A 117 14.67 14.04 0.11
CA ASP A 117 14.03 15.27 0.64
C ASP A 117 13.50 16.19 -0.47
N ALA A 118 14.13 16.22 -1.65
CA ALA A 118 13.64 16.99 -2.79
C ALA A 118 12.26 16.52 -3.32
N LEU A 119 11.80 15.33 -2.91
CA LEU A 119 10.47 14.81 -3.23
C LEU A 119 9.38 15.23 -2.22
N LYS A 120 9.76 15.78 -1.06
CA LYS A 120 8.83 16.09 0.05
C LYS A 120 8.23 17.50 0.03
N GLU A 121 8.77 18.41 -0.77
CA GLU A 121 8.30 19.81 -0.87
C GLU A 121 7.11 19.96 -1.84
N TYR A 122 5.96 19.34 -1.56
CA TYR A 122 4.72 19.71 -2.25
C TYR A 122 3.49 19.74 -1.32
N THR A 123 3.00 20.97 -1.12
CA THR A 123 1.66 21.38 -0.67
C THR A 123 1.35 21.27 0.83
N PRO A 124 1.20 22.41 1.55
CA PRO A 124 0.70 22.38 2.92
C PRO A 124 -0.82 22.11 2.96
N ASP A 125 -1.22 21.07 3.71
CA ASP A 125 -2.63 20.71 3.94
C ASP A 125 -3.34 21.80 4.78
N THR A 126 -4.51 22.28 4.35
CA THR A 126 -5.31 23.31 5.04
C THR A 126 -6.69 22.78 5.44
N ALA A 127 -7.27 23.32 6.51
CA ALA A 127 -8.56 22.90 7.06
C ALA A 127 -9.49 24.08 7.35
N ASN A 128 -10.80 23.88 7.14
CA ASN A 128 -11.83 24.86 7.47
C ASN A 128 -12.36 24.60 8.89
N VAL A 129 -12.23 25.60 9.77
CA VAL A 129 -12.63 25.51 11.18
C VAL A 129 -13.61 26.61 11.56
N ILE A 130 -14.43 26.35 12.58
CA ILE A 130 -15.21 27.38 13.27
C ILE A 130 -14.44 27.78 14.53
N ARG A 131 -14.01 29.03 14.61
CA ARG A 131 -13.39 29.65 15.79
C ARG A 131 -14.00 31.03 16.01
N GLN A 132 -14.25 31.41 17.26
CA GLN A 132 -14.87 32.71 17.60
C GLN A 132 -16.17 33.02 16.81
N ALA A 133 -16.99 31.99 16.57
CA ALA A 133 -18.22 32.05 15.78
C ALA A 133 -18.04 32.48 14.31
N ALA A 134 -16.81 32.36 13.77
CA ALA A 134 -16.49 32.61 12.38
C ALA A 134 -15.82 31.39 11.74
N THR A 135 -16.14 31.14 10.47
CA THR A 135 -15.43 30.14 9.67
C THR A 135 -14.10 30.71 9.20
N GLN A 136 -13.01 30.01 9.52
CA GLN A 136 -11.65 30.40 9.18
C GLN A 136 -10.92 29.22 8.53
N LYS A 137 -10.08 29.50 7.54
CA LYS A 137 -9.20 28.50 6.94
C LYS A 137 -7.83 28.58 7.59
N ILE A 138 -7.39 27.49 8.21
CA ILE A 138 -6.11 27.41 8.94
C ILE A 138 -5.25 26.27 8.37
N ARG A 139 -3.97 26.25 8.74
CA ARG A 139 -3.10 25.12 8.41
C ARG A 139 -3.48 23.92 9.28
N SER A 140 -3.37 22.71 8.72
CA SER A 140 -3.76 21.50 9.45
C SER A 140 -2.91 21.26 10.70
N GLU A 141 -1.66 21.72 10.71
CA GLU A 141 -0.76 21.69 11.88
C GLU A 141 -1.26 22.54 13.06
N ASP A 142 -2.05 23.58 12.77
CA ASP A 142 -2.54 24.53 13.77
C ASP A 142 -3.80 24.04 14.51
N LEU A 143 -4.30 22.86 14.18
CA LEU A 143 -5.48 22.22 14.77
C LEU A 143 -5.19 21.67 16.18
N VAL A 144 -6.18 21.82 17.06
CA VAL A 144 -6.14 21.29 18.43
C VAL A 144 -7.39 20.48 18.75
N PRO A 145 -7.33 19.51 19.69
CA PRO A 145 -8.52 18.78 20.12
C PRO A 145 -9.64 19.73 20.56
N GLY A 146 -10.83 19.57 19.99
CA GLY A 146 -12.00 20.40 20.18
C GLY A 146 -12.23 21.49 19.14
N ASP A 147 -11.33 21.70 18.18
CA ASP A 147 -11.68 22.49 17.00
C ASP A 147 -12.87 21.86 16.27
N VAL A 148 -13.76 22.70 15.77
CA VAL A 148 -14.95 22.27 15.02
C VAL A 148 -14.67 22.47 13.54
N LEU A 149 -14.65 21.37 12.79
CA LEU A 149 -14.38 21.33 11.36
C LEU A 149 -15.67 21.38 10.55
N ILE A 150 -15.60 22.09 9.42
CA ILE A 150 -16.60 22.00 8.35
C ILE A 150 -15.96 21.21 7.23
N LEU A 151 -16.56 20.06 6.89
CA LEU A 151 -16.04 19.12 5.91
C LEU A 151 -16.98 19.05 4.71
N THR A 152 -16.39 19.12 3.53
CA THR A 152 -17.08 19.06 2.24
C THR A 152 -16.44 18.01 1.33
N VAL A 153 -17.12 17.66 0.24
CA VAL A 153 -16.64 16.66 -0.71
C VAL A 153 -15.27 17.05 -1.26
N GLY A 154 -14.32 16.11 -1.23
CA GLY A 154 -12.94 16.32 -1.64
C GLY A 154 -12.00 16.77 -0.52
N ASP A 155 -12.51 17.17 0.64
CA ASP A 155 -11.66 17.55 1.76
C ASP A 155 -10.94 16.32 2.34
N LYS A 156 -9.64 16.47 2.56
CA LYS A 156 -8.83 15.53 3.34
C LYS A 156 -9.02 15.82 4.82
N ILE A 157 -9.30 14.77 5.59
CA ILE A 157 -9.57 14.88 7.02
C ILE A 157 -8.25 15.11 7.75
N PRO A 158 -8.06 16.24 8.44
CA PRO A 158 -6.74 16.64 8.93
C PRO A 158 -6.35 16.03 10.28
N ALA A 159 -7.33 15.56 11.05
CA ALA A 159 -7.16 14.99 12.38
C ALA A 159 -8.27 13.97 12.67
N ASP A 160 -8.14 13.15 13.71
CA ASP A 160 -9.20 12.21 14.08
C ASP A 160 -10.35 12.99 14.75
N CYS A 161 -11.53 12.95 14.14
CA CYS A 161 -12.68 13.77 14.52
C CYS A 161 -13.90 12.92 14.85
N ARG A 162 -14.70 13.38 15.82
CA ARG A 162 -16.03 12.85 16.11
C ARG A 162 -17.06 13.63 15.29
N LEU A 163 -17.87 12.92 14.50
CA LEU A 163 -18.95 13.54 13.72
C LEU A 163 -20.00 14.16 14.66
N ILE A 164 -20.47 15.37 14.36
CA ILE A 164 -21.49 16.07 15.16
C ILE A 164 -22.81 16.12 14.41
N ALA A 165 -22.75 16.56 13.16
CA ALA A 165 -23.92 16.74 12.32
C ALA A 165 -23.58 16.41 10.87
N ILE A 166 -24.56 15.84 10.16
CA ILE A 166 -24.48 15.61 8.73
C ILE A 166 -25.51 16.55 8.10
N ASN A 167 -25.06 17.42 7.20
CA ASN A 167 -25.90 18.43 6.57
C ASN A 167 -26.47 17.95 5.22
N SER A 168 -26.07 16.77 4.78
CA SER A 168 -26.41 16.14 3.51
C SER A 168 -27.25 14.87 3.74
N SER A 169 -27.80 14.27 2.69
CA SER A 169 -28.57 13.01 2.81
C SER A 169 -27.71 11.83 3.27
N SER A 170 -26.46 11.75 2.78
CA SER A 170 -25.41 10.89 3.32
C SER A 170 -24.09 11.61 3.42
N PHE A 171 -23.26 11.12 4.33
CA PHE A 171 -21.86 11.47 4.41
C PHE A 171 -21.02 10.20 4.23
N ARG A 172 -20.14 10.20 3.23
CA ARG A 172 -19.24 9.07 2.93
C ARG A 172 -17.79 9.51 2.97
N VAL A 173 -16.96 8.66 3.55
CA VAL A 173 -15.52 8.87 3.63
C VAL A 173 -14.79 7.70 2.99
N ASP A 174 -13.84 8.02 2.13
CA ASP A 174 -12.86 7.07 1.63
C ASP A 174 -11.81 6.80 2.70
N GLN A 175 -11.85 5.59 3.26
CA GLN A 175 -10.93 5.13 4.28
C GLN A 175 -9.94 4.09 3.74
N ALA A 176 -9.77 3.98 2.41
CA ALA A 176 -8.87 3.00 1.79
C ALA A 176 -7.47 3.05 2.40
N ILE A 177 -7.01 4.26 2.73
CA ILE A 177 -5.72 4.51 3.39
C ILE A 177 -5.56 3.68 4.68
N LEU A 178 -6.58 3.64 5.55
CA LEU A 178 -6.55 2.98 6.87
C LEU A 178 -7.27 1.63 6.92
N THR A 179 -7.91 1.21 5.84
CA THR A 179 -8.69 -0.05 5.83
C THR A 179 -8.32 -0.97 4.68
N GLY A 180 -7.63 -0.47 3.65
CA GLY A 180 -7.37 -1.19 2.40
C GLY A 180 -8.61 -1.38 1.52
N GLU A 181 -9.80 -1.01 2.01
CA GLU A 181 -11.04 -1.17 1.26
C GLU A 181 -11.28 0.06 0.38
N SER A 182 -11.36 -0.13 -0.94
CA SER A 182 -11.62 0.95 -1.91
C SER A 182 -13.07 1.46 -1.89
N LEU A 183 -13.93 0.94 -1.01
CA LEU A 183 -15.33 1.35 -0.90
C LEU A 183 -15.45 2.45 0.16
N SER A 184 -16.04 3.58 -0.23
CA SER A 184 -16.35 4.65 0.70
C SER A 184 -17.39 4.22 1.74
N VAL A 185 -17.13 4.56 3.00
CA VAL A 185 -17.92 4.12 4.15
C VAL A 185 -18.91 5.22 4.54
N ASN A 186 -20.19 4.87 4.67
CA ASN A 186 -21.20 5.78 5.24
C ASN A 186 -20.89 6.06 6.70
N LYS A 187 -21.06 7.31 7.10
CA LYS A 187 -20.88 7.77 8.47
C LYS A 187 -22.20 8.18 9.09
N PHE A 188 -22.30 7.98 10.39
CA PHE A 188 -23.48 8.26 11.22
C PHE A 188 -23.08 9.05 12.46
N THR A 189 -24.02 9.75 13.08
CA THR A 189 -23.76 10.52 14.30
C THR A 189 -23.98 9.71 15.58
N ASP A 190 -24.64 8.55 15.50
CA ASP A 190 -24.94 7.68 16.64
C ASP A 190 -23.68 7.11 17.30
N PRO A 191 -23.68 6.87 18.63
CA PRO A 191 -22.58 6.23 19.33
C PRO A 191 -22.44 4.75 18.92
N VAL A 192 -21.20 4.28 18.79
CA VAL A 192 -20.89 2.87 18.56
C VAL A 192 -20.64 2.21 19.93
N PRO A 193 -21.47 1.23 20.35
CA PRO A 193 -21.43 0.73 21.73
C PRO A 193 -20.20 -0.13 22.06
N ASP A 194 -19.56 -0.73 21.06
CA ASP A 194 -18.39 -1.57 21.25
C ASP A 194 -17.13 -0.73 21.52
N ILE A 195 -16.50 -0.95 22.67
CA ILE A 195 -15.26 -0.28 23.06
C ILE A 195 -14.04 -0.84 22.33
N ASN A 196 -14.12 -2.03 21.75
CA ASN A 196 -13.05 -2.65 20.97
C ASN A 196 -13.36 -2.63 19.47
N ALA A 197 -14.29 -1.76 19.04
CA ALA A 197 -14.65 -1.61 17.64
C ALA A 197 -13.41 -1.33 16.78
N VAL A 198 -13.22 -2.16 15.76
CA VAL A 198 -12.18 -1.96 14.74
C VAL A 198 -12.41 -0.63 14.02
N LYS A 199 -11.36 -0.05 13.42
CA LYS A 199 -11.43 1.27 12.74
C LYS A 199 -12.55 1.31 11.67
N GLN A 200 -12.84 0.18 11.01
CA GLN A 200 -13.92 0.06 10.03
C GLN A 200 -15.33 0.20 10.63
N ASP A 201 -15.52 -0.20 11.89
CA ASP A 201 -16.82 -0.20 12.58
C ASP A 201 -17.09 1.11 13.32
N GLN A 202 -16.09 1.97 13.45
CA GLN A 202 -16.22 3.32 14.00
C GLN A 202 -16.88 4.25 12.97
N THR A 203 -18.17 4.03 12.72
CA THR A 203 -18.98 4.76 11.73
C THR A 203 -19.23 6.22 12.08
N ASN A 204 -18.88 6.66 13.28
CA ASN A 204 -19.06 8.03 13.74
C ASN A 204 -17.75 8.80 13.96
N ILE A 205 -16.62 8.17 13.65
CA ILE A 205 -15.29 8.78 13.66
C ILE A 205 -14.83 9.02 12.23
N LEU A 206 -14.15 10.15 12.04
CA LEU A 206 -13.47 10.55 10.83
C LEU A 206 -11.98 10.49 11.11
N PHE A 207 -11.20 9.79 10.32
CA PHE A 207 -9.78 9.57 10.63
C PHE A 207 -8.85 10.49 9.83
N SER A 208 -7.78 10.95 10.46
CA SER A 208 -6.75 11.76 9.82
C SER A 208 -6.18 11.05 8.58
N GLY A 209 -6.02 11.80 7.49
CA GLY A 209 -5.53 11.31 6.21
C GLY A 209 -6.60 10.76 5.26
N THR A 210 -7.80 10.42 5.75
CA THR A 210 -8.92 9.95 4.91
C THR A 210 -9.57 11.09 4.13
N THR A 211 -10.35 10.80 3.08
CA THR A 211 -10.93 11.84 2.20
C THR A 211 -12.45 11.76 2.18
N VAL A 212 -13.14 12.90 2.21
CA VAL A 212 -14.59 12.95 2.07
C VAL A 212 -14.98 12.62 0.63
N ALA A 213 -15.65 11.49 0.44
CA ALA A 213 -16.09 11.01 -0.87
C ALA A 213 -17.45 11.61 -1.26
N ASN A 214 -18.35 11.82 -0.30
CA ASN A 214 -19.68 12.39 -0.54
C ASN A 214 -20.19 13.09 0.73
N GLY A 215 -20.97 14.15 0.53
CA GLY A 215 -21.68 14.86 1.58
C GLY A 215 -20.92 16.02 2.20
N THR A 216 -21.63 16.72 3.07
CA THR A 216 -21.11 17.77 3.93
C THR A 216 -21.48 17.47 5.38
N ALA A 217 -20.53 17.71 6.28
CA ALA A 217 -20.70 17.43 7.69
C ALA A 217 -19.91 18.39 8.58
N ILE A 218 -20.31 18.42 9.84
CA ILE A 218 -19.62 19.13 10.92
C ILE A 218 -19.07 18.09 11.88
N ALA A 219 -17.81 18.22 12.24
CA ALA A 219 -17.12 17.30 13.15
C ALA A 219 -16.28 18.06 14.17
N VAL A 220 -15.99 17.45 15.32
CA VAL A 220 -15.07 18.01 16.33
C VAL A 220 -13.82 17.17 16.44
N VAL A 221 -12.66 17.82 16.47
CA VAL A 221 -11.37 17.15 16.60
C VAL A 221 -11.30 16.42 17.94
N ALA A 222 -11.12 15.11 17.92
CA ALA A 222 -11.01 14.28 19.11
C ALA A 222 -9.53 14.04 19.50
N GLN A 223 -8.68 13.78 18.50
CA GLN A 223 -7.24 13.49 18.67
C GLN A 223 -6.44 14.13 17.53
N THR A 224 -5.19 14.52 17.81
CA THR A 224 -4.26 15.19 16.88
C THR A 224 -2.87 14.56 16.98
N GLY A 225 -2.07 14.71 15.92
CA GLY A 225 -0.67 14.27 15.86
C GLY A 225 -0.51 12.77 16.11
N THR A 226 0.43 12.40 16.99
CA THR A 226 0.76 11.00 17.33
C THR A 226 -0.38 10.19 17.94
N ARG A 227 -1.44 10.82 18.44
CA ARG A 227 -2.59 10.15 19.08
C ARG A 227 -3.72 9.80 18.11
N THR A 228 -3.54 10.08 16.83
CA THR A 228 -4.50 9.71 15.78
C THR A 228 -4.28 8.26 15.33
N ALA A 229 -5.25 7.69 14.63
CA ALA A 229 -5.15 6.35 14.07
C ALA A 229 -3.96 6.18 13.11
N ILE A 230 -3.55 7.24 12.41
CA ILE A 230 -2.35 7.28 11.55
C ILE A 230 -1.08 7.54 12.38
N GLY A 231 -1.19 8.30 13.48
CA GLY A 231 -0.11 8.55 14.43
C GLY A 231 0.30 7.31 15.22
N ASP A 232 -0.65 6.45 15.60
CA ASP A 232 -0.37 5.16 16.23
C ASP A 232 0.45 4.25 15.28
N ILE A 233 0.07 4.23 14.00
CA ILE A 233 0.78 3.49 12.96
C ILE A 233 2.20 4.07 12.76
N HIS A 234 2.33 5.40 12.73
CA HIS A 234 3.64 6.06 12.66
C HIS A 234 4.53 5.73 13.87
N ALA A 235 3.95 5.68 15.07
CA ALA A 235 4.67 5.35 16.30
C ALA A 235 5.13 3.88 16.32
N GLU A 236 4.37 2.96 15.73
CA GLU A 236 4.81 1.57 15.54
C GLU A 236 5.97 1.48 14.54
N ILE A 237 5.87 2.14 13.38
CA ILE A 237 6.93 2.20 12.36
C ILE A 237 8.23 2.79 12.94
N SER A 238 8.12 3.78 13.82
CA SER A 238 9.28 4.46 14.42
C SER A 238 9.96 3.68 15.54
N LYS A 239 9.34 2.61 16.07
CA LYS A 239 9.86 1.83 17.21
C LYS A 239 10.78 0.68 16.82
N ASP A 240 10.71 0.21 15.57
CA ASP A 240 11.54 -0.91 15.14
C ASP A 240 12.99 -0.47 14.86
N ASN A 241 13.92 -1.20 15.45
CA ASN A 241 15.36 -0.98 15.26
C ASN A 241 15.74 -1.44 13.86
N ASP A 242 16.45 -0.60 13.10
CA ASP A 242 16.96 -0.98 11.78
C ASP A 242 17.87 -2.22 11.91
N GLU A 243 17.36 -3.39 11.50
CA GLU A 243 18.13 -4.61 11.44
C GLU A 243 19.21 -4.49 10.35
N LYS A 244 20.41 -4.98 10.64
CA LYS A 244 21.53 -4.91 9.69
C LYS A 244 21.29 -5.87 8.53
N THR A 245 21.58 -5.46 7.30
CA THR A 245 21.48 -6.34 6.13
C THR A 245 22.40 -7.55 6.22
N PRO A 246 22.10 -8.67 5.53
CA PRO A 246 22.94 -9.87 5.55
C PRO A 246 24.40 -9.61 5.18
N LEU A 247 24.68 -8.79 4.16
CA LEU A 247 26.06 -8.39 3.83
C LEU A 247 26.70 -7.58 4.95
N LYS A 248 25.98 -6.63 5.55
CA LYS A 248 26.51 -5.81 6.64
C LYS A 248 26.87 -6.68 7.85
N GLN A 249 25.99 -7.63 8.22
CA GLN A 249 26.28 -8.62 9.26
C GLN A 249 27.54 -9.43 8.92
N LYS A 250 27.68 -9.89 7.67
CA LYS A 250 28.87 -10.65 7.24
C LYS A 250 30.15 -9.82 7.19
N LEU A 251 30.06 -8.52 6.87
CA LEU A 251 31.19 -7.60 6.92
C LEU A 251 31.62 -7.34 8.37
N ASP A 252 30.68 -7.21 9.30
CA ASP A 252 30.96 -7.09 10.73
C ASP A 252 31.64 -8.37 11.26
N ASP A 253 31.07 -9.55 10.96
CA ASP A 253 31.65 -10.87 11.29
C ASP A 253 33.08 -10.98 10.74
N PHE A 254 33.28 -10.55 9.49
CA PHE A 254 34.59 -10.55 8.83
C PHE A 254 35.56 -9.57 9.50
N GLY A 255 35.10 -8.37 9.85
CA GLY A 255 35.90 -7.38 10.58
C GLY A 255 36.36 -7.91 11.92
N GLU A 256 35.49 -8.60 12.66
CA GLU A 256 35.83 -9.22 13.94
C GLU A 256 36.84 -10.38 13.76
N LEU A 257 36.65 -11.23 12.75
CA LEU A 257 37.60 -12.30 12.43
C LEU A 257 38.97 -11.73 12.05
N LEU A 258 39.02 -10.71 11.19
CA LEU A 258 40.25 -10.07 10.75
C LEU A 258 40.98 -9.43 11.94
N ALA A 259 40.25 -8.76 12.83
CA ALA A 259 40.80 -8.19 14.07
C ALA A 259 41.48 -9.24 14.96
N LYS A 260 40.83 -10.39 15.14
CA LYS A 260 41.38 -11.54 15.89
C LYS A 260 42.65 -12.06 15.21
N VAL A 261 42.63 -12.26 13.90
CA VAL A 261 43.79 -12.74 13.13
C VAL A 261 44.97 -11.77 13.23
N ILE A 262 44.74 -10.46 13.05
CA ILE A 262 45.78 -9.43 13.17
C ILE A 262 46.39 -9.46 14.57
N THR A 263 45.57 -9.53 15.62
CA THR A 263 46.05 -9.55 17.00
C THR A 263 46.90 -10.78 17.29
N VAL A 264 46.48 -11.97 16.82
CA VAL A 264 47.27 -13.20 16.94
C VAL A 264 48.61 -13.07 16.21
N ILE A 265 48.61 -12.54 14.97
CA ILE A 265 49.84 -12.34 14.20
C ILE A 265 50.78 -11.35 14.92
N CYS A 266 50.27 -10.24 15.44
CA CYS A 266 51.06 -9.27 16.20
C CYS A 266 51.73 -9.92 17.42
N ILE A 267 50.99 -10.74 18.18
CA ILE A 267 51.53 -11.48 19.33
C ILE A 267 52.61 -12.48 18.88
N LEU A 268 52.36 -13.22 17.80
CA LEU A 268 53.32 -14.20 17.27
C LEU A 268 54.61 -13.54 16.79
N VAL A 269 54.52 -12.45 16.03
CA VAL A 269 55.68 -11.65 15.59
C VAL A 269 56.46 -11.16 16.80
N TRP A 270 55.77 -10.69 17.84
CA TRP A 270 56.41 -10.23 19.07
C TRP A 270 57.15 -11.37 19.81
N ILE A 271 56.51 -12.54 19.97
CA ILE A 271 57.10 -13.71 20.64
C ILE A 271 58.32 -14.25 19.88
N VAL A 272 58.22 -14.41 18.55
CA VAL A 272 59.32 -14.93 17.71
C VAL A 272 60.53 -13.99 17.77
N ASN A 273 60.28 -12.68 17.76
CA ASN A 273 61.35 -11.68 17.74
C ASN A 273 61.84 -11.27 19.14
N PHE A 274 61.18 -11.70 20.21
CA PHE A 274 61.55 -11.37 21.60
C PHE A 274 63.03 -11.65 21.92
N ARG A 275 63.60 -12.73 21.38
CA ARG A 275 65.03 -13.06 21.56
C ARG A 275 65.98 -12.10 20.84
N HIS A 276 65.51 -11.50 19.74
CA HIS A 276 66.27 -10.54 18.93
C HIS A 276 66.14 -9.10 19.44
N PHE A 277 65.38 -8.85 20.51
CA PHE A 277 65.26 -7.51 21.11
C PHE A 277 66.58 -7.02 21.72
N ASN A 278 67.52 -7.93 22.01
CA ASN A 278 68.84 -7.63 22.55
C ASN A 278 69.95 -7.58 21.49
N ASP A 279 69.60 -7.56 20.20
CA ASP A 279 70.61 -7.55 19.14
C ASP A 279 71.38 -6.20 19.15
N PRO A 280 72.72 -6.18 18.99
CA PRO A 280 73.54 -4.97 19.15
C PRO A 280 73.17 -3.82 18.20
N SER A 281 72.52 -4.16 17.09
CA SER A 281 71.98 -3.28 16.06
C SER A 281 70.89 -2.33 16.55
N HIS A 282 70.18 -2.66 17.65
CA HIS A 282 69.05 -1.87 18.14
C HIS A 282 69.37 -0.95 19.33
N HIS A 283 70.61 -0.95 19.84
CA HIS A 283 71.05 -0.10 20.96
C HIS A 283 70.13 -0.13 22.20
N GLY A 284 69.60 -1.30 22.55
CA GLY A 284 68.87 -1.54 23.80
C GLY A 284 67.51 -2.22 23.63
N TRP A 285 67.09 -2.91 24.69
CA TRP A 285 65.87 -3.73 24.72
C TRP A 285 64.58 -2.95 24.38
N VAL A 286 64.50 -1.69 24.84
CA VAL A 286 63.35 -0.81 24.59
C VAL A 286 63.25 -0.43 23.11
N ARG A 287 64.38 -0.12 22.47
CA ARG A 287 64.44 0.24 21.05
C ARG A 287 64.15 -0.96 20.14
N GLY A 288 64.64 -2.15 20.48
CA GLY A 288 64.28 -3.39 19.80
C GLY A 288 62.79 -3.70 19.90
N ALA A 289 62.20 -3.57 21.09
CA ALA A 289 60.76 -3.77 21.28
C ALA A 289 59.92 -2.77 20.48
N MET A 290 60.31 -1.49 20.43
CA MET A 290 59.64 -0.48 19.61
C MET A 290 59.74 -0.79 18.10
N TYR A 291 60.89 -1.27 17.63
CA TYR A 291 61.10 -1.65 16.23
C TYR A 291 60.17 -2.78 15.77
N TYR A 292 60.13 -3.89 16.52
CA TYR A 292 59.25 -5.01 16.18
C TYR A 292 57.77 -4.70 16.38
N PHE A 293 57.45 -3.82 17.33
CA PHE A 293 56.09 -3.32 17.50
C PHE A 293 55.67 -2.43 16.32
N LYS A 294 56.56 -1.59 15.79
CA LYS A 294 56.34 -0.81 14.56
C LYS A 294 56.08 -1.70 13.35
N ILE A 295 56.83 -2.81 13.22
CA ILE A 295 56.57 -3.83 12.18
C ILE A 295 55.18 -4.46 12.35
N ALA A 296 54.78 -4.80 13.58
CA ALA A 296 53.47 -5.37 13.85
C ALA A 296 52.33 -4.40 13.49
N VAL A 297 52.47 -3.11 13.81
CA VAL A 297 51.51 -2.06 13.43
C VAL A 297 51.46 -1.87 11.90
N ALA A 298 52.61 -1.82 11.22
CA ALA A 298 52.66 -1.70 9.76
C ALA A 298 52.00 -2.92 9.06
N LEU A 299 52.18 -4.12 9.62
CA LEU A 299 51.55 -5.35 9.14
C LEU A 299 50.03 -5.32 9.38
N ALA A 300 49.57 -4.81 10.52
CA ALA A 300 48.16 -4.64 10.83
C ALA A 300 47.48 -3.68 9.82
N VAL A 301 48.09 -2.53 9.53
CA VAL A 301 47.58 -1.56 8.54
C VAL A 301 47.54 -2.20 7.14
N ALA A 302 48.59 -2.93 6.74
CA ALA A 302 48.66 -3.57 5.42
C ALA A 302 47.56 -4.62 5.18
N ALA A 303 47.04 -5.25 6.24
CA ALA A 303 46.01 -6.28 6.16
C ALA A 303 44.59 -5.70 5.96
N ILE A 304 44.36 -4.41 6.25
CA ILE A 304 43.02 -3.81 6.26
C ILE A 304 42.61 -3.38 4.84
N PRO A 305 41.45 -3.83 4.32
CA PRO A 305 40.97 -3.44 2.99
C PRO A 305 40.27 -2.07 3.03
N GLU A 306 41.06 -1.01 3.16
CA GLU A 306 40.59 0.39 3.29
C GLU A 306 39.67 0.84 2.14
N GLY A 307 39.84 0.29 0.94
CA GLY A 307 39.00 0.61 -0.23
C GLY A 307 37.65 -0.14 -0.28
N LEU A 308 37.39 -1.05 0.65
CA LEU A 308 36.24 -1.95 0.57
C LEU A 308 34.91 -1.21 0.67
N ALA A 309 34.76 -0.34 1.68
CA ALA A 309 33.54 0.44 1.90
C ALA A 309 33.20 1.32 0.69
N ALA A 310 34.18 2.03 0.14
CA ALA A 310 33.99 2.90 -1.01
C ALA A 310 33.52 2.14 -2.26
N VAL A 311 34.07 0.95 -2.52
CA VAL A 311 33.69 0.16 -3.69
C VAL A 311 32.32 -0.49 -3.51
N ILE A 312 31.98 -0.98 -2.32
CA ILE A 312 30.63 -1.49 -2.04
C ILE A 312 29.61 -0.39 -2.30
N THR A 313 29.80 0.80 -1.73
CA THR A 313 28.88 1.92 -1.92
C THR A 313 28.77 2.33 -3.40
N ALA A 314 29.88 2.38 -4.14
CA ALA A 314 29.86 2.67 -5.57
C ALA A 314 29.11 1.60 -6.37
N CYS A 315 29.28 0.32 -6.05
CA CYS A 315 28.59 -0.79 -6.69
C CYS A 315 27.08 -0.73 -6.43
N LEU A 316 26.67 -0.51 -5.17
CA LEU A 316 25.26 -0.35 -4.77
C LEU A 316 24.61 0.87 -5.43
N ALA A 317 25.33 1.99 -5.52
CA ALA A 317 24.83 3.21 -6.17
C ALA A 317 24.62 3.02 -7.69
N LEU A 318 25.57 2.37 -8.36
CA LEU A 318 25.42 2.01 -9.78
C LEU A 318 24.28 1.02 -10.00
N GLY A 319 24.11 0.08 -9.08
CA GLY A 319 22.99 -0.86 -9.05
C GLY A 319 21.64 -0.17 -8.92
N THR A 320 21.52 0.73 -7.95
CA THR A 320 20.32 1.57 -7.72
C THR A 320 19.98 2.36 -8.98
N LYS A 321 20.97 2.94 -9.67
CA LYS A 321 20.75 3.65 -10.93
C LYS A 321 20.23 2.75 -12.06
N LYS A 322 20.66 1.49 -12.13
CA LYS A 322 20.12 0.51 -13.09
C LYS A 322 18.70 0.07 -12.74
N MET A 323 18.40 -0.12 -11.45
CA MET A 323 17.06 -0.46 -10.96
C MET A 323 16.07 0.68 -11.24
N ALA A 324 16.46 1.94 -11.01
CA ALA A 324 15.62 3.10 -11.28
C ALA A 324 15.22 3.22 -12.76
N LYS A 325 16.11 2.84 -13.69
CA LYS A 325 15.79 2.77 -15.13
C LYS A 325 14.75 1.70 -15.48
N LYS A 326 14.55 0.72 -14.61
CA LYS A 326 13.52 -0.31 -14.70
C LYS A 326 12.36 -0.02 -13.75
N ASN A 327 12.12 1.25 -13.39
CA ASN A 327 11.03 1.70 -12.51
C ASN A 327 11.11 1.23 -11.04
N ALA A 328 12.23 0.63 -10.60
CA ALA A 328 12.47 0.26 -9.21
C ALA A 328 13.32 1.32 -8.51
N ILE A 329 12.70 2.17 -7.70
CA ILE A 329 13.36 3.27 -6.98
C ILE A 329 13.76 2.76 -5.59
N VAL A 330 15.05 2.50 -5.39
CA VAL A 330 15.56 2.08 -4.08
C VAL A 330 15.91 3.30 -3.23
N ARG A 331 15.36 3.37 -2.02
CA ARG A 331 15.56 4.46 -1.05
C ARG A 331 16.77 4.21 -0.16
N HIS A 332 17.03 2.96 0.21
CA HIS A 332 18.16 2.57 1.04
C HIS A 332 19.15 1.71 0.23
N LEU A 333 20.38 2.19 0.03
CA LEU A 333 21.39 1.50 -0.79
C LEU A 333 21.65 0.04 -0.39
N PRO A 334 21.72 -0.32 0.92
CA PRO A 334 21.91 -1.71 1.33
C PRO A 334 20.78 -2.65 0.87
N SER A 335 19.57 -2.14 0.69
CA SER A 335 18.39 -2.92 0.28
C SER A 335 18.54 -3.54 -1.12
N VAL A 336 19.40 -2.97 -1.98
CA VAL A 336 19.77 -3.57 -3.27
C VAL A 336 20.34 -4.98 -3.10
N GLU A 337 21.13 -5.20 -2.04
CA GLU A 337 21.75 -6.49 -1.73
C GLU A 337 20.72 -7.48 -1.15
N THR A 338 20.01 -7.05 -0.11
CA THR A 338 18.97 -7.86 0.55
C THR A 338 17.93 -8.36 -0.45
N LEU A 339 17.56 -7.51 -1.42
CA LEU A 339 16.62 -7.88 -2.48
C LEU A 339 17.10 -9.09 -3.31
N GLY A 340 18.41 -9.22 -3.54
CA GLY A 340 19.00 -10.38 -4.23
C GLY A 340 18.90 -11.68 -3.43
N SER A 341 18.87 -11.58 -2.09
CA SER A 341 18.78 -12.68 -1.13
C SER A 341 17.35 -13.07 -0.77
N THR A 342 16.34 -12.37 -1.30
CA THR A 342 14.91 -12.63 -1.05
C THR A 342 14.53 -14.10 -1.25
N ASN A 343 13.94 -14.71 -0.22
CA ASN A 343 13.41 -16.09 -0.26
C ASN A 343 11.89 -16.12 -0.45
N VAL A 344 11.18 -15.15 0.15
CA VAL A 344 9.71 -15.08 0.12
C VAL A 344 9.28 -13.67 -0.26
N ILE A 345 8.34 -13.56 -1.19
CA ILE A 345 7.65 -12.32 -1.52
C ILE A 345 6.21 -12.44 -1.05
N CYS A 346 5.87 -11.69 -0.01
CA CYS A 346 4.50 -11.47 0.44
C CYS A 346 3.93 -10.29 -0.34
N SER A 347 2.99 -10.56 -1.24
CA SER A 347 2.40 -9.52 -2.10
C SER A 347 0.96 -9.24 -1.70
N ASP A 348 0.61 -7.96 -1.53
CA ASP A 348 -0.80 -7.59 -1.58
C ASP A 348 -1.38 -7.87 -2.98
N LYS A 349 -2.67 -8.18 -3.03
CA LYS A 349 -3.35 -8.50 -4.28
C LYS A 349 -3.77 -7.24 -5.04
N THR A 350 -4.46 -6.32 -4.36
CA THR A 350 -5.13 -5.19 -5.02
C THR A 350 -4.09 -4.13 -5.40
N GLY A 351 -4.10 -3.67 -6.65
CA GLY A 351 -3.17 -2.65 -7.14
C GLY A 351 -1.75 -3.16 -7.44
N THR A 352 -1.28 -4.21 -6.76
CA THR A 352 0.01 -4.87 -7.07
C THR A 352 -0.12 -6.00 -8.08
N LEU A 353 -0.85 -7.07 -7.76
CA LEU A 353 -1.04 -8.23 -8.65
C LEU A 353 -2.16 -8.00 -9.66
N THR A 354 -3.11 -7.14 -9.30
CA THR A 354 -4.21 -6.69 -10.15
C THR A 354 -4.03 -5.25 -10.58
N THR A 355 -4.80 -4.82 -11.58
CA THR A 355 -4.71 -3.44 -12.10
C THR A 355 -5.44 -2.43 -11.22
N ASN A 356 -6.23 -2.87 -10.24
CA ASN A 356 -7.21 -2.05 -9.52
C ASN A 356 -8.21 -1.37 -10.47
N GLN A 357 -8.45 -1.96 -11.65
CA GLN A 357 -9.40 -1.48 -12.65
C GLN A 357 -10.58 -2.44 -12.77
N MET A 358 -11.51 -2.28 -11.85
CA MET A 358 -12.73 -3.09 -11.81
C MET A 358 -13.43 -3.07 -13.18
N SER A 359 -13.62 -4.26 -13.75
CA SER A 359 -14.14 -4.43 -15.11
C SER A 359 -15.24 -5.48 -15.11
N VAL A 360 -16.39 -5.16 -15.73
CA VAL A 360 -17.42 -6.18 -15.98
C VAL A 360 -16.88 -7.14 -17.02
N THR A 361 -16.86 -8.44 -16.70
CA THR A 361 -16.42 -9.49 -17.63
C THR A 361 -17.50 -10.47 -17.99
N HIS A 362 -18.53 -10.60 -17.15
CA HIS A 362 -19.69 -11.44 -17.44
C HIS A 362 -20.97 -10.68 -17.12
N PHE A 363 -22.03 -10.96 -17.86
CA PHE A 363 -23.37 -10.60 -17.45
C PHE A 363 -24.38 -11.60 -18.01
N SER A 364 -25.47 -11.79 -17.28
CA SER A 364 -26.55 -12.70 -17.63
C SER A 364 -27.88 -11.93 -17.67
N VAL A 365 -28.68 -12.22 -18.69
CA VAL A 365 -30.03 -11.69 -18.88
C VAL A 365 -31.01 -12.83 -19.14
N PHE A 366 -32.30 -12.58 -19.00
CA PHE A 366 -33.34 -13.58 -19.30
C PHE A 366 -33.78 -13.48 -20.77
N GLY A 367 -33.80 -14.61 -21.47
CA GLY A 367 -34.37 -14.74 -22.81
C GLY A 367 -35.90 -14.79 -22.77
N PRO A 368 -36.58 -14.79 -23.94
CA PRO A 368 -38.05 -14.80 -24.01
C PRO A 368 -38.71 -15.98 -23.29
N ASP A 369 -38.02 -17.11 -23.18
CA ASP A 369 -38.50 -18.33 -22.51
C ASP A 369 -38.12 -18.39 -21.02
N ALA A 370 -37.75 -17.25 -20.42
CA ALA A 370 -37.20 -17.14 -19.06
C ALA A 370 -35.88 -17.91 -18.83
N SER A 371 -35.21 -18.36 -19.90
CA SER A 371 -33.91 -18.99 -19.83
C SER A 371 -32.79 -17.97 -19.56
N ILE A 372 -31.81 -18.33 -18.74
CA ILE A 372 -30.66 -17.47 -18.45
C ILE A 372 -29.68 -17.55 -19.62
N VAL A 373 -29.40 -16.40 -20.24
CA VAL A 373 -28.43 -16.26 -21.33
C VAL A 373 -27.23 -15.46 -20.85
N ASP A 374 -26.04 -16.04 -20.97
CA ASP A 374 -24.80 -15.50 -20.45
C ASP A 374 -23.91 -14.90 -21.55
N TYR A 375 -23.22 -13.82 -21.20
CA TYR A 375 -22.37 -13.05 -22.09
C TYR A 375 -21.03 -12.73 -21.40
N THR A 376 -19.97 -12.74 -22.19
CA THR A 376 -18.63 -12.30 -21.80
C THR A 376 -18.30 -10.96 -22.42
N VAL A 377 -17.55 -10.14 -21.68
CA VAL A 377 -17.17 -8.77 -22.05
C VAL A 377 -15.65 -8.65 -22.02
N SER A 378 -15.06 -8.20 -23.12
CA SER A 378 -13.61 -7.97 -23.19
C SER A 378 -13.22 -6.55 -22.73
N GLY A 379 -11.93 -6.37 -22.44
CA GLY A 379 -11.37 -5.13 -21.91
C GLY A 379 -11.27 -5.15 -20.38
N SER A 380 -10.06 -4.92 -19.88
CA SER A 380 -9.66 -5.01 -18.47
C SER A 380 -9.38 -3.65 -17.84
N THR A 381 -9.86 -2.57 -18.48
CA THR A 381 -9.63 -1.19 -18.07
C THR A 381 -10.92 -0.39 -18.05
N PHE A 382 -10.87 0.83 -17.51
CA PHE A 382 -11.98 1.77 -17.59
C PHE A 382 -12.19 2.40 -18.98
N ALA A 383 -11.42 1.99 -19.98
CA ALA A 383 -11.65 2.45 -21.35
C ALA A 383 -12.99 1.93 -21.89
N PRO A 384 -13.76 2.73 -22.65
CA PRO A 384 -15.04 2.34 -23.23
C PRO A 384 -14.91 1.37 -24.42
N ASN A 385 -13.79 0.66 -24.52
CA ASN A 385 -13.45 -0.23 -25.63
C ASN A 385 -13.55 -1.70 -25.18
N GLY A 386 -14.27 -2.51 -25.93
CA GLY A 386 -14.45 -3.92 -25.64
C GLY A 386 -15.53 -4.54 -26.52
N ASP A 387 -15.46 -5.86 -26.66
CA ASP A 387 -16.38 -6.66 -27.43
C ASP A 387 -17.23 -7.50 -26.48
N ILE A 388 -18.49 -7.74 -26.88
CA ILE A 388 -19.42 -8.61 -26.15
C ILE A 388 -19.61 -9.88 -26.97
N THR A 389 -19.42 -11.02 -26.32
CA THR A 389 -19.55 -12.36 -26.90
C THR A 389 -20.55 -13.17 -26.11
N GLN A 390 -21.43 -13.92 -26.78
CA GLN A 390 -22.35 -14.82 -26.08
C GLN A 390 -21.61 -16.09 -25.66
N THR A 391 -21.66 -16.45 -24.37
CA THR A 391 -20.83 -17.53 -23.80
C THR A 391 -21.10 -18.89 -24.45
N SER A 392 -22.36 -19.20 -24.75
CA SER A 392 -22.76 -20.50 -25.32
C SER A 392 -22.34 -20.69 -26.78
N THR A 393 -22.26 -19.61 -27.58
CA THR A 393 -21.98 -19.69 -29.02
C THR A 393 -20.57 -19.22 -29.37
N GLY A 394 -19.89 -18.51 -28.47
CA GLY A 394 -18.59 -17.86 -28.71
C GLY A 394 -18.65 -16.77 -29.78
N LYS A 395 -19.85 -16.38 -30.26
CA LYS A 395 -20.01 -15.41 -31.33
C LYS A 395 -20.06 -13.99 -30.76
N LYS A 396 -19.31 -13.10 -31.39
CA LYS A 396 -19.38 -11.65 -31.16
C LYS A 396 -20.78 -11.14 -31.50
N GLN A 397 -21.33 -10.37 -30.58
CA GLN A 397 -22.65 -9.77 -30.72
C GLN A 397 -22.50 -8.26 -30.94
N THR A 398 -23.34 -7.70 -31.80
CA THR A 398 -23.38 -6.27 -32.09
C THR A 398 -24.82 -5.79 -32.02
N ASN A 399 -25.03 -4.51 -31.66
CA ASN A 399 -26.35 -3.89 -31.55
C ASN A 399 -27.33 -4.65 -30.62
N LEU A 400 -26.81 -5.12 -29.48
CA LEU A 400 -27.61 -5.80 -28.44
C LEU A 400 -28.61 -4.86 -27.76
N ASN A 401 -28.21 -3.61 -27.54
CA ASN A 401 -29.05 -2.62 -26.88
C ASN A 401 -30.16 -2.16 -27.83
N GLN A 402 -31.30 -2.84 -27.84
CA GLN A 402 -32.50 -2.43 -28.58
C GLN A 402 -33.63 -2.08 -27.60
N PRO A 403 -34.54 -1.15 -27.95
CA PRO A 403 -35.67 -0.82 -27.09
C PRO A 403 -36.48 -2.06 -26.69
N ARG A 404 -36.96 -2.08 -25.45
CA ARG A 404 -37.74 -3.20 -24.88
C ARG A 404 -37.03 -4.56 -24.86
N THR A 405 -35.70 -4.56 -24.82
CA THR A 405 -34.90 -5.76 -24.53
C THR A 405 -34.39 -5.75 -23.09
N ALA A 406 -33.97 -6.90 -22.58
CA ALA A 406 -33.30 -6.98 -21.28
C ALA A 406 -31.98 -6.18 -21.25
N PHE A 407 -31.28 -6.07 -22.39
CA PHE A 407 -30.06 -5.25 -22.51
C PHE A 407 -30.33 -3.77 -22.27
N HIS A 408 -31.47 -3.26 -22.77
CA HIS A 408 -31.85 -1.87 -22.56
C HIS A 408 -32.16 -1.57 -21.08
N ALA A 409 -32.93 -2.45 -20.44
CA ALA A 409 -33.19 -2.35 -19.00
C ALA A 409 -31.89 -2.43 -18.18
N LEU A 410 -30.99 -3.35 -18.53
CA LEU A 410 -29.67 -3.50 -17.90
C LEU A 410 -28.82 -2.24 -18.06
N ALA A 411 -28.79 -1.66 -19.25
CA ALA A 411 -28.06 -0.43 -19.54
C ALA A 411 -28.66 0.78 -18.77
N GLN A 412 -29.98 0.85 -18.67
CA GLN A 412 -30.69 1.91 -17.94
C GLN A 412 -30.35 1.87 -16.44
N VAL A 413 -30.44 0.69 -15.81
CA VAL A 413 -30.08 0.55 -14.38
C VAL A 413 -28.59 0.85 -14.17
N SER A 414 -27.71 0.30 -15.01
CA SER A 414 -26.25 0.43 -14.87
C SER A 414 -25.74 1.87 -15.05
N SER A 415 -26.41 2.67 -15.89
CA SER A 415 -26.02 4.06 -16.17
C SER A 415 -26.59 5.06 -15.15
N ILE A 416 -27.87 4.91 -14.76
CA ILE A 416 -28.57 5.93 -13.97
C ILE A 416 -28.51 5.67 -12.46
N CYS A 417 -28.60 4.40 -12.04
CA CYS A 417 -28.39 4.03 -10.64
C CYS A 417 -26.88 3.96 -10.37
N ASN A 418 -26.18 5.10 -10.50
CA ASN A 418 -24.74 5.18 -10.54
C ASN A 418 -24.24 6.61 -10.26
N ASP A 419 -23.31 6.75 -9.32
CA ASP A 419 -22.73 8.03 -8.89
C ASP A 419 -21.28 8.22 -9.38
N SER A 420 -20.67 7.19 -9.97
CA SER A 420 -19.30 7.27 -10.50
C SER A 420 -19.22 7.90 -11.87
N HIS A 421 -18.07 8.48 -12.21
CA HIS A 421 -17.77 9.01 -13.54
C HIS A 421 -16.40 8.54 -14.00
N VAL A 422 -16.26 8.30 -15.31
CA VAL A 422 -14.99 7.97 -15.95
C VAL A 422 -14.53 9.19 -16.73
N HIS A 423 -13.29 9.60 -16.51
CA HIS A 423 -12.64 10.69 -17.22
C HIS A 423 -11.26 10.26 -17.69
N LEU A 424 -10.68 11.07 -18.59
CA LEU A 424 -9.32 10.89 -19.06
C LEU A 424 -8.41 11.84 -18.28
N ASP A 425 -7.33 11.34 -17.70
CA ASP A 425 -6.32 12.18 -17.04
C ASP A 425 -5.38 12.86 -18.05
N ASP A 426 -4.54 13.78 -17.56
CA ASP A 426 -3.56 14.50 -18.38
C ASP A 426 -2.49 13.59 -19.02
N HIS A 427 -2.38 12.35 -18.55
CA HIS A 427 -1.43 11.34 -19.04
C HIS A 427 -2.08 10.39 -20.06
N GLY A 428 -3.36 10.59 -20.38
CA GLY A 428 -4.11 9.80 -21.35
C GLY A 428 -4.67 8.47 -20.80
N ASN A 429 -4.69 8.27 -19.48
CA ASN A 429 -5.29 7.09 -18.84
C ASN A 429 -6.74 7.37 -18.42
N TYR A 430 -7.58 6.35 -18.51
CA TYR A 430 -8.96 6.43 -18.01
C TYR A 430 -8.98 6.20 -16.50
N THR A 431 -9.40 7.22 -15.77
CA THR A 431 -9.46 7.24 -14.31
C THR A 431 -10.90 7.46 -13.84
N VAL A 432 -11.17 7.06 -12.60
CA VAL A 432 -12.51 7.06 -12.02
C VAL A 432 -12.62 8.13 -10.95
N VAL A 433 -13.72 8.88 -10.99
CA VAL A 433 -14.21 9.66 -9.85
C VAL A 433 -15.40 8.92 -9.28
N GLY A 434 -15.30 8.45 -8.04
CA GLY A 434 -16.32 7.61 -7.39
C GLY A 434 -15.86 6.16 -7.22
N GLN A 435 -16.80 5.25 -7.05
CA GLN A 435 -16.51 3.83 -6.80
C GLN A 435 -16.13 3.07 -8.10
N PRO A 436 -15.03 2.30 -8.11
CA PRO A 436 -14.63 1.44 -9.23
C PRO A 436 -15.72 0.47 -9.69
N THR A 437 -16.47 -0.11 -8.75
CA THR A 437 -17.59 -1.02 -9.01
C THR A 437 -18.67 -0.38 -9.87
N GLU A 438 -19.01 0.88 -9.60
CA GLU A 438 -20.03 1.58 -10.37
C GLU A 438 -19.45 2.09 -11.70
N ALA A 439 -18.19 2.52 -11.73
CA ALA A 439 -17.53 2.89 -12.98
C ALA A 439 -17.48 1.72 -13.97
N ALA A 440 -17.23 0.49 -13.50
CA ALA A 440 -17.28 -0.72 -14.31
C ALA A 440 -18.65 -0.90 -15.00
N LEU A 441 -19.75 -0.56 -14.31
CA LEU A 441 -21.11 -0.61 -14.87
C LEU A 441 -21.30 0.47 -15.95
N LYS A 442 -20.79 1.70 -15.76
CA LYS A 442 -20.84 2.72 -16.82
C LYS A 442 -20.04 2.29 -18.04
N VAL A 443 -18.84 1.76 -17.84
CA VAL A 443 -18.01 1.24 -18.93
C VAL A 443 -18.71 0.11 -19.68
N LEU A 444 -19.44 -0.78 -18.99
CA LEU A 444 -20.30 -1.76 -19.64
C LEU A 444 -21.37 -1.12 -20.53
N VAL A 445 -22.02 -0.05 -20.06
CA VAL A 445 -22.99 0.71 -20.87
C VAL A 445 -22.33 1.33 -22.10
N GLU A 446 -21.12 1.89 -21.95
CA GLU A 446 -20.36 2.44 -23.07
C GLU A 446 -19.99 1.39 -24.13
N LYS A 447 -19.74 0.14 -23.71
CA LYS A 447 -19.47 -1.02 -24.58
C LYS A 447 -20.74 -1.58 -25.23
N LEU A 448 -21.89 -1.55 -24.55
CA LEU A 448 -23.18 -2.00 -25.08
C LEU A 448 -23.69 -1.13 -26.22
N GLY A 449 -23.30 0.15 -26.25
CA GLY A 449 -23.83 1.12 -27.21
C GLY A 449 -25.16 1.71 -26.76
N HIS A 450 -25.56 2.83 -27.37
CA HIS A 450 -26.88 3.42 -27.22
C HIS A 450 -27.91 2.64 -28.06
N HIS A 451 -29.19 2.71 -27.68
CA HIS A 451 -30.25 2.01 -28.40
C HIS A 451 -30.60 2.63 -29.76
N ASP A 452 -30.27 3.91 -29.94
CA ASP A 452 -30.39 4.64 -31.21
C ASP A 452 -29.06 4.61 -31.97
N ALA A 453 -29.09 4.08 -33.19
CA ALA A 453 -27.93 3.99 -34.07
C ALA A 453 -27.38 5.36 -34.50
N THR A 454 -28.22 6.40 -34.58
CA THR A 454 -27.79 7.76 -34.96
C THR A 454 -26.96 8.41 -33.86
N VAL A 455 -27.34 8.18 -32.60
CA VAL A 455 -26.59 8.61 -31.42
C VAL A 455 -25.23 7.91 -31.39
N ASN A 456 -25.18 6.61 -31.66
CA ASN A 456 -23.91 5.87 -31.75
C ASN A 456 -22.96 6.43 -32.82
N GLN A 457 -23.47 6.83 -33.99
CA GLN A 457 -22.66 7.44 -35.05
C GLN A 457 -22.09 8.82 -34.65
N THR A 458 -22.85 9.60 -33.88
CA THR A 458 -22.40 10.90 -33.36
C THR A 458 -21.35 10.70 -32.29
N ILE A 459 -21.59 9.81 -31.33
CA ILE A 459 -20.68 9.51 -30.22
C ILE A 459 -19.36 8.92 -30.73
N ALA A 460 -19.38 8.12 -31.81
CA ALA A 460 -18.18 7.57 -32.42
C ALA A 460 -17.21 8.63 -32.99
N LYS A 461 -17.65 9.87 -33.19
CA LYS A 461 -16.83 10.99 -33.69
C LYS A 461 -16.28 11.88 -32.58
N LEU A 462 -16.66 11.66 -31.33
CA LEU A 462 -16.19 12.45 -30.19
C LEU A 462 -14.72 12.14 -29.88
N ASP A 463 -14.06 13.08 -29.24
CA ASP A 463 -12.72 12.85 -28.71
C ASP A 463 -12.73 11.81 -27.56
N SER A 464 -11.56 11.28 -27.21
CA SER A 464 -11.42 10.24 -26.18
C SER A 464 -11.95 10.66 -24.80
N ALA A 465 -11.82 11.95 -24.45
CA ALA A 465 -12.23 12.46 -23.14
C ALA A 465 -13.76 12.55 -23.04
N GLN A 466 -14.42 13.09 -24.07
CA GLN A 466 -15.87 13.17 -24.18
C GLN A 466 -16.51 11.79 -24.35
N ARG A 467 -15.84 10.88 -25.07
CA ARG A 467 -16.32 9.51 -25.30
C ARG A 467 -16.41 8.68 -24.01
N ALA A 468 -15.61 8.98 -22.98
CA ALA A 468 -15.47 8.19 -21.77
C ALA A 468 -16.80 7.90 -21.03
N SER A 469 -17.74 8.86 -21.04
CA SER A 469 -19.05 8.73 -20.37
C SER A 469 -20.24 9.13 -21.27
N ALA A 470 -20.04 9.16 -22.60
CA ALA A 470 -20.99 9.75 -23.54
C ALA A 470 -22.37 9.08 -23.53
N ILE A 471 -22.43 7.74 -23.59
CA ILE A 471 -23.69 7.01 -23.68
C ILE A 471 -24.45 7.09 -22.36
N SER A 472 -23.73 6.94 -21.25
CA SER A 472 -24.29 7.06 -19.90
C SER A 472 -24.91 8.44 -19.65
N ASN A 473 -24.28 9.51 -20.18
CA ASN A 473 -24.81 10.87 -20.09
C ASN A 473 -26.12 11.05 -20.87
N GLU A 474 -26.28 10.41 -22.04
CA GLU A 474 -27.54 10.44 -22.80
C GLU A 474 -28.68 9.77 -22.03
N TYR A 475 -28.43 8.62 -21.39
CA TYR A 475 -29.43 7.98 -20.50
C TYR A 475 -29.83 8.89 -19.34
N GLY A 476 -28.87 9.59 -18.73
CA GLY A 476 -29.13 10.54 -17.65
C GLY A 476 -29.94 11.76 -18.07
N LYS A 477 -29.75 12.25 -19.30
CA LYS A 477 -30.56 13.35 -19.88
C LYS A 477 -32.00 12.92 -20.17
N ALA A 478 -32.18 11.70 -20.70
CA ALA A 478 -33.49 11.17 -21.06
C ALA A 478 -34.36 10.85 -19.84
N HIS A 479 -33.73 10.47 -18.71
CA HIS A 479 -34.40 10.04 -17.49
C HIS A 479 -33.82 10.75 -16.27
N PRO A 480 -34.29 11.97 -15.95
CA PRO A 480 -33.77 12.73 -14.82
C PRO A 480 -33.97 11.98 -13.50
N ARG A 481 -32.91 11.96 -12.69
CA ARG A 481 -32.91 11.40 -11.34
C ARG A 481 -33.65 12.35 -10.40
N LEU A 482 -34.66 11.86 -9.71
CA LEU A 482 -35.43 12.64 -8.73
C LEU A 482 -34.89 12.43 -7.32
N LEU A 483 -34.64 11.18 -6.95
CA LEU A 483 -34.16 10.81 -5.63
C LEU A 483 -33.26 9.58 -5.71
N THR A 484 -32.31 9.47 -4.80
CA THR A 484 -31.41 8.32 -4.70
C THR A 484 -31.46 7.77 -3.29
N PHE A 485 -31.81 6.49 -3.19
CA PHE A 485 -31.69 5.71 -1.98
C PHE A 485 -30.28 5.13 -1.93
N GLU A 486 -29.47 5.73 -1.08
CA GLU A 486 -28.05 5.43 -0.93
C GLU A 486 -27.82 4.01 -0.41
N PHE A 487 -26.69 3.42 -0.80
CA PHE A 487 -26.31 2.10 -0.33
C PHE A 487 -26.27 2.04 1.20
N SER A 488 -26.87 1.01 1.79
CA SER A 488 -26.72 0.69 3.22
C SER A 488 -26.31 -0.77 3.41
N ARG A 489 -25.48 -1.05 4.42
CA ARG A 489 -24.96 -2.40 4.70
C ARG A 489 -26.06 -3.40 5.04
N ASP A 490 -27.15 -2.93 5.64
CA ASP A 490 -28.28 -3.77 6.06
C ASP A 490 -29.02 -4.38 4.86
N ARG A 491 -29.31 -3.55 3.83
CA ARG A 491 -30.06 -3.98 2.63
C ARG A 491 -29.17 -4.42 1.46
N LYS A 492 -27.88 -4.05 1.51
CA LYS A 492 -26.86 -4.32 0.47
C LYS A 492 -27.28 -3.97 -0.96
N SER A 493 -28.10 -2.94 -1.15
CA SER A 493 -28.50 -2.43 -2.46
C SER A 493 -28.41 -0.91 -2.49
N MET A 494 -28.54 -0.33 -3.67
CA MET A 494 -28.73 1.09 -3.96
C MET A 494 -29.91 1.20 -4.93
N SER A 495 -30.70 2.28 -4.86
CA SER A 495 -31.70 2.54 -5.88
C SER A 495 -31.87 4.01 -6.21
N THR A 496 -32.40 4.28 -7.40
CA THR A 496 -32.64 5.63 -7.90
C THR A 496 -34.03 5.74 -8.48
N LEU A 497 -34.80 6.72 -8.00
CA LEU A 497 -36.11 7.07 -8.54
C LEU A 497 -35.91 7.95 -9.77
N ILE A 498 -36.41 7.49 -10.91
CA ILE A 498 -36.40 8.21 -12.17
C ILE A 498 -37.82 8.58 -12.61
N GLN A 499 -37.93 9.68 -13.35
CA GLN A 499 -39.17 10.04 -14.01
C GLN A 499 -39.30 9.30 -15.35
N ARG A 500 -40.43 8.60 -15.56
CA ARG A 500 -40.76 7.98 -16.87
C ARG A 500 -41.87 8.71 -17.62
N SER A 501 -42.87 9.22 -16.90
CA SER A 501 -43.94 10.04 -17.46
C SER A 501 -44.23 11.24 -16.54
N SER A 502 -45.21 12.07 -16.88
CA SER A 502 -45.65 13.16 -16.01
C SER A 502 -46.29 12.68 -14.70
N ALA A 503 -46.76 11.43 -14.64
CA ALA A 503 -47.51 10.89 -13.50
C ALA A 503 -46.85 9.66 -12.84
N THR A 504 -45.95 8.95 -13.54
CA THR A 504 -45.33 7.70 -13.07
C THR A 504 -43.81 7.73 -13.16
N GLY A 505 -43.17 7.17 -12.14
CA GLY A 505 -41.74 6.96 -12.05
C GLY A 505 -41.34 5.49 -12.20
N SER A 506 -40.05 5.23 -12.14
CA SER A 506 -39.52 3.88 -11.98
C SER A 506 -38.36 3.89 -10.99
N LEU A 507 -38.27 2.85 -10.17
CA LEU A 507 -37.15 2.66 -9.25
C LEU A 507 -36.15 1.69 -9.89
N LEU A 508 -34.94 2.18 -10.13
CA LEU A 508 -33.84 1.38 -10.67
C LEU A 508 -32.99 0.89 -9.49
N VAL A 509 -32.75 -0.41 -9.38
CA VAL A 509 -32.11 -1.00 -8.20
C VAL A 509 -30.91 -1.85 -8.61
N LYS A 510 -29.80 -1.71 -7.88
CA LYS A 510 -28.63 -2.60 -7.98
C LYS A 510 -28.19 -3.06 -6.59
N GLY A 511 -27.68 -4.27 -6.44
CA GLY A 511 -27.23 -4.73 -5.13
C GLY A 511 -26.71 -6.16 -5.10
N ALA A 512 -26.48 -6.65 -3.89
CA ALA A 512 -26.09 -8.03 -3.63
C ALA A 512 -27.18 -8.99 -4.15
N PRO A 513 -26.81 -10.05 -4.91
CA PRO A 513 -27.79 -10.94 -5.52
C PRO A 513 -28.76 -11.56 -4.53
N GLU A 514 -28.27 -12.02 -3.38
CA GLU A 514 -29.11 -12.64 -2.35
C GLU A 514 -30.21 -11.70 -1.86
N SER A 515 -29.86 -10.43 -1.60
CA SER A 515 -30.80 -9.44 -1.05
C SER A 515 -31.75 -8.89 -2.11
N VAL A 516 -31.30 -8.69 -3.35
CA VAL A 516 -32.15 -8.15 -4.42
C VAL A 516 -33.13 -9.20 -4.92
N VAL A 517 -32.67 -10.44 -5.17
CA VAL A 517 -33.51 -11.52 -5.70
C VAL A 517 -34.62 -11.89 -4.71
N GLU A 518 -34.37 -11.85 -3.41
CA GLU A 518 -35.39 -12.08 -2.37
C GLU A 518 -36.56 -11.10 -2.47
N ARG A 519 -36.30 -9.87 -2.93
CA ARG A 519 -37.31 -8.79 -3.05
C ARG A 519 -37.91 -8.67 -4.45
N CYS A 520 -37.57 -9.56 -5.36
CA CYS A 520 -38.13 -9.64 -6.71
C CYS A 520 -39.27 -10.65 -6.76
N ASP A 521 -40.37 -10.31 -7.44
CA ASP A 521 -41.51 -11.22 -7.68
C ASP A 521 -41.51 -11.77 -9.11
N THR A 522 -40.86 -11.07 -10.03
CA THR A 522 -40.86 -11.36 -11.47
C THR A 522 -39.46 -11.18 -12.07
N VAL A 523 -39.27 -11.71 -13.28
CA VAL A 523 -38.08 -11.52 -14.13
C VAL A 523 -38.45 -10.77 -15.41
N TRP A 524 -37.52 -9.97 -15.92
CA TRP A 524 -37.70 -9.16 -17.11
C TRP A 524 -37.35 -9.94 -18.38
N LEU A 525 -38.33 -10.19 -19.25
CA LEU A 525 -38.15 -10.91 -20.52
C LEU A 525 -38.07 -9.97 -21.73
N GLY A 526 -37.94 -8.65 -21.50
CA GLY A 526 -37.94 -7.63 -22.54
C GLY A 526 -39.28 -6.91 -22.67
N GLN A 527 -40.23 -7.50 -23.40
CA GLN A 527 -41.56 -6.90 -23.60
C GLN A 527 -42.59 -7.35 -22.55
N SER A 528 -42.25 -8.34 -21.73
CA SER A 528 -43.11 -8.92 -20.70
C SER A 528 -42.29 -9.26 -19.46
N ALA A 529 -42.98 -9.55 -18.37
CA ALA A 529 -42.40 -10.11 -17.16
C ALA A 529 -42.96 -11.51 -16.91
N ALA A 530 -42.13 -12.42 -16.40
CA ALA A 530 -42.56 -13.74 -15.95
C ALA A 530 -42.43 -13.87 -14.42
N PRO A 531 -43.27 -14.68 -13.75
CA PRO A 531 -43.14 -14.93 -12.32
C PRO A 531 -41.78 -15.55 -11.95
N LEU A 532 -41.18 -15.08 -10.86
CA LEU A 532 -39.95 -15.63 -10.31
C LEU A 532 -40.29 -16.81 -9.37
N ASP A 533 -40.48 -17.98 -9.96
CA ASP A 533 -40.78 -19.22 -9.24
C ASP A 533 -39.56 -19.82 -8.51
N SER A 534 -39.78 -20.86 -7.70
CA SER A 534 -38.72 -21.51 -6.94
C SER A 534 -37.64 -22.17 -7.81
N ALA A 535 -38.00 -22.63 -9.02
CA ALA A 535 -37.06 -23.29 -9.92
C ALA A 535 -36.10 -22.26 -10.54
N LEU A 536 -36.62 -21.12 -10.99
CA LEU A 536 -35.81 -20.03 -11.54
C LEU A 536 -34.96 -19.36 -10.46
N ARG A 537 -35.47 -19.23 -9.23
CA ARG A 537 -34.65 -18.78 -8.07
C ARG A 537 -33.45 -19.69 -7.83
N ALA A 538 -33.64 -21.01 -7.91
CA ALA A 538 -32.55 -21.98 -7.77
C ALA A 538 -31.52 -21.81 -8.91
N GLN A 539 -31.97 -21.69 -10.16
CA GLN A 539 -31.08 -21.46 -11.31
C GLN A 539 -30.27 -20.15 -11.19
N ILE A 540 -30.89 -19.08 -10.69
CA ILE A 540 -30.19 -17.82 -10.41
C ILE A 540 -29.14 -18.03 -9.32
N GLY A 541 -29.48 -18.75 -8.26
CA GLY A 541 -28.54 -19.13 -7.19
C GLY A 541 -27.33 -19.90 -7.73
N ASP A 542 -27.57 -20.89 -8.59
CA ASP A 542 -26.51 -21.65 -9.26
C ASP A 542 -25.62 -20.75 -10.12
N LYS A 543 -26.20 -19.79 -10.84
CA LYS A 543 -25.44 -18.84 -11.67
C LYS A 543 -24.60 -17.88 -10.84
N VAL A 544 -25.13 -17.39 -9.71
CA VAL A 544 -24.36 -16.57 -8.75
C VAL A 544 -23.20 -17.37 -8.17
N PHE A 545 -23.42 -18.66 -7.87
CA PHE A 545 -22.36 -19.55 -7.41
C PHE A 545 -21.29 -19.80 -8.49
N GLU A 546 -21.70 -20.00 -9.75
CA GLU A 546 -20.81 -20.11 -10.90
C GLU A 546 -19.91 -18.87 -11.06
N TYR A 547 -20.50 -17.67 -11.02
CA TYR A 547 -19.77 -16.41 -11.06
C TYR A 547 -18.81 -16.26 -9.87
N GLY A 548 -19.23 -16.69 -8.68
CA GLY A 548 -18.37 -16.74 -7.50
C GLY A 548 -17.15 -17.65 -7.69
N ARG A 549 -17.32 -18.82 -8.32
CA ARG A 549 -16.21 -19.73 -8.67
C ARG A 549 -15.23 -19.10 -9.67
N LEU A 550 -15.73 -18.26 -10.58
CA LEU A 550 -14.91 -17.48 -11.49
C LEU A 550 -14.22 -16.27 -10.81
N GLY A 551 -14.45 -16.08 -9.50
CA GLY A 551 -13.87 -14.97 -8.74
C GLY A 551 -14.56 -13.63 -9.02
N LEU A 552 -15.75 -13.65 -9.61
CA LEU A 552 -16.48 -12.43 -9.98
C LEU A 552 -17.25 -11.88 -8.77
N ARG A 553 -17.13 -10.58 -8.55
CA ARG A 553 -18.06 -9.82 -7.74
C ARG A 553 -19.36 -9.67 -8.53
N THR A 554 -20.43 -10.31 -8.04
CA THR A 554 -21.72 -10.32 -8.73
C THR A 554 -22.66 -9.27 -8.14
N LEU A 555 -23.34 -8.52 -9.01
CA LEU A 555 -24.47 -7.65 -8.64
C LEU A 555 -25.73 -8.10 -9.39
N ALA A 556 -26.87 -8.03 -8.72
CA ALA A 556 -28.18 -8.15 -9.34
C ALA A 556 -28.74 -6.77 -9.65
N LEU A 557 -29.40 -6.67 -10.81
CA LEU A 557 -30.04 -5.45 -11.29
C LEU A 557 -31.55 -5.71 -11.37
N ALA A 558 -32.36 -4.79 -10.86
CA ALA A 558 -33.81 -4.89 -10.84
C ALA A 558 -34.47 -3.54 -11.12
N ILE A 559 -35.74 -3.57 -11.54
CA ILE A 559 -36.56 -2.40 -11.81
C ILE A 559 -37.92 -2.59 -11.13
N LYS A 560 -38.46 -1.51 -10.55
CA LYS A 560 -39.85 -1.41 -10.15
C LYS A 560 -40.53 -0.32 -10.98
N GLU A 561 -41.43 -0.71 -11.85
CA GLU A 561 -42.18 0.21 -12.70
C GLU A 561 -43.41 0.79 -11.94
N ASP A 562 -44.00 1.84 -12.51
CA ASP A 562 -45.25 2.47 -12.05
C ASP A 562 -45.26 2.91 -10.58
N VAL A 563 -44.13 3.46 -10.10
CA VAL A 563 -44.04 4.02 -8.74
C VAL A 563 -44.48 5.49 -8.70
N PRO A 564 -45.07 5.97 -7.58
CA PRO A 564 -45.44 7.38 -7.42
C PRO A 564 -44.23 8.31 -7.53
N LEU A 565 -44.42 9.52 -8.07
CA LEU A 565 -43.38 10.55 -8.19
C LEU A 565 -43.30 11.48 -6.98
N ASP A 566 -44.28 11.43 -6.07
CA ASP A 566 -44.31 12.27 -4.89
C ASP A 566 -43.17 11.90 -3.92
N VAL A 567 -42.21 12.81 -3.79
CA VAL A 567 -40.99 12.64 -2.98
C VAL A 567 -41.32 12.50 -1.49
N GLU A 568 -42.44 13.07 -1.03
CA GLU A 568 -42.86 12.98 0.37
C GLU A 568 -43.16 11.54 0.81
N LEU A 569 -43.64 10.70 -0.12
CA LEU A 569 -43.93 9.28 0.13
C LEU A 569 -42.67 8.45 0.39
N TYR A 570 -41.50 8.99 0.09
CA TYR A 570 -40.21 8.31 0.22
C TYR A 570 -39.35 8.84 1.36
N ARG A 571 -39.93 9.69 2.23
CA ARG A 571 -39.24 10.14 3.44
C ARG A 571 -39.09 8.98 4.42
N SER A 572 -37.85 8.71 4.82
CA SER A 572 -37.52 7.77 5.89
C SER A 572 -36.75 8.48 6.99
N SER A 573 -36.83 7.94 8.21
CA SER A 573 -36.01 8.41 9.34
C SER A 573 -34.61 7.78 9.32
N SER A 574 -34.46 6.63 8.64
CA SER A 574 -33.20 5.88 8.56
C SER A 574 -33.00 5.22 7.18
N PRO A 575 -31.75 5.16 6.65
CA PRO A 575 -31.43 4.44 5.41
C PRO A 575 -31.74 2.93 5.42
N SER A 576 -32.03 2.35 6.58
CA SER A 576 -32.46 0.94 6.71
C SER A 576 -33.91 0.74 6.22
N GLU A 577 -34.76 1.76 6.35
CA GLU A 577 -36.18 1.74 5.96
C GLU A 577 -36.37 1.78 4.43
N TYR A 578 -35.33 2.15 3.67
CA TYR A 578 -35.35 2.15 2.19
C TYR A 578 -35.72 0.78 1.60
N VAL A 579 -35.53 -0.30 2.35
CA VAL A 579 -35.90 -1.66 1.94
C VAL A 579 -37.41 -1.80 1.69
N GLU A 580 -38.26 -0.98 2.32
CA GLU A 580 -39.72 -1.01 2.16
C GLU A 580 -40.15 -0.51 0.77
N PHE A 581 -39.41 0.45 0.21
CA PHE A 581 -39.66 0.97 -1.13
C PHE A 581 -39.22 -0.02 -2.22
N GLU A 582 -38.19 -0.80 -1.93
CA GLU A 582 -37.54 -1.79 -2.81
C GLU A 582 -38.19 -3.19 -2.72
N GLN A 583 -39.51 -3.27 -2.66
CA GLN A 583 -40.28 -4.52 -2.64
C GLN A 583 -41.00 -4.77 -3.95
N ARG A 584 -41.24 -6.05 -4.26
CA ARG A 584 -42.01 -6.53 -5.44
C ARG A 584 -41.43 -6.03 -6.76
N MET A 585 -40.12 -6.18 -6.91
CA MET A 585 -39.38 -5.71 -8.08
C MET A 585 -39.35 -6.75 -9.20
N THR A 586 -39.02 -6.31 -10.40
CA THR A 586 -38.73 -7.17 -11.55
C THR A 586 -37.22 -7.29 -11.75
N LEU A 587 -36.68 -8.50 -11.64
CA LEU A 587 -35.25 -8.78 -11.83
C LEU A 587 -34.87 -8.67 -13.31
N VAL A 588 -33.85 -7.88 -13.63
CA VAL A 588 -33.39 -7.66 -15.02
C VAL A 588 -32.28 -8.62 -15.40
N GLY A 589 -31.31 -8.82 -14.51
CA GLY A 589 -30.15 -9.64 -14.81
C GLY A 589 -29.07 -9.56 -13.73
N LEU A 590 -27.98 -10.29 -13.99
CA LEU A 590 -26.79 -10.33 -13.14
C LEU A 590 -25.60 -9.76 -13.91
N VAL A 591 -24.71 -9.05 -13.21
CA VAL A 591 -23.44 -8.57 -13.75
C VAL A 591 -22.31 -9.06 -12.86
N GLY A 592 -21.32 -9.72 -13.46
CA GLY A 592 -20.11 -10.22 -12.83
C GLY A 592 -18.92 -9.37 -13.24
N MET A 593 -18.27 -8.75 -12.26
CA MET A 593 -17.06 -7.95 -12.47
C MET A 593 -15.90 -8.51 -11.68
N LEU A 594 -14.68 -8.33 -12.19
CA LEU A 594 -13.48 -8.61 -11.42
C LEU A 594 -12.51 -7.45 -11.54
N ASP A 595 -11.60 -7.39 -10.58
CA ASP A 595 -10.36 -6.66 -10.69
C ASP A 595 -9.33 -7.57 -11.39
N PRO A 596 -9.03 -7.33 -12.67
CA PRO A 596 -8.27 -8.28 -13.48
C PRO A 596 -6.80 -8.34 -13.04
N PRO A 597 -6.19 -9.53 -13.02
CA PRO A 597 -4.76 -9.65 -12.80
C PRO A 597 -3.99 -8.99 -13.94
N ARG A 598 -2.82 -8.42 -13.64
CA ARG A 598 -1.94 -7.88 -14.67
C ARG A 598 -1.39 -9.03 -15.53
N PRO A 599 -1.33 -8.89 -16.87
CA PRO A 599 -0.97 -10.00 -17.76
C PRO A 599 0.47 -10.51 -17.54
N GLU A 600 1.38 -9.65 -17.13
CA GLU A 600 2.79 -9.96 -16.83
C GLU A 600 3.00 -10.74 -15.53
N VAL A 601 2.07 -10.64 -14.56
CA VAL A 601 2.23 -11.22 -13.21
C VAL A 601 2.39 -12.73 -13.28
N ARG A 602 1.63 -13.42 -14.14
CA ARG A 602 1.73 -14.88 -14.25
C ARG A 602 3.13 -15.36 -14.63
N ASN A 603 3.76 -14.65 -15.58
CA ASN A 603 5.12 -14.97 -16.01
C ASN A 603 6.15 -14.60 -14.94
N ALA A 604 5.95 -13.48 -14.24
CA ALA A 604 6.81 -13.07 -13.14
C ALA A 604 6.80 -14.09 -11.99
N ILE A 605 5.62 -14.56 -11.57
CA ILE A 605 5.48 -15.59 -10.52
C ILE A 605 6.16 -16.90 -10.95
N ALA A 606 6.01 -17.31 -12.21
CA ALA A 606 6.70 -18.49 -12.73
C ALA A 606 8.23 -18.36 -12.66
N ARG A 607 8.79 -17.18 -12.99
CA ARG A 607 10.23 -16.91 -12.87
C ARG A 607 10.69 -16.85 -11.42
N CYS A 608 9.93 -16.24 -10.51
CA CYS A 608 10.20 -16.27 -9.08
C CYS A 608 10.31 -17.72 -8.58
N ARG A 609 9.37 -18.58 -8.98
CA ARG A 609 9.37 -20.01 -8.62
C ARG A 609 10.59 -20.76 -9.17
N GLN A 610 10.97 -20.49 -10.43
CA GLN A 610 12.20 -21.05 -11.03
C GLN A 610 13.47 -20.56 -10.30
N ALA A 611 13.45 -19.33 -9.80
CA ALA A 611 14.54 -18.73 -9.04
C ALA A 611 14.58 -19.16 -7.56
N GLY A 612 13.69 -20.07 -7.14
CA GLY A 612 13.58 -20.58 -5.76
C GLY A 612 12.89 -19.62 -4.78
N ILE A 613 12.16 -18.63 -5.28
CA ILE A 613 11.47 -17.61 -4.48
C ILE A 613 10.00 -18.00 -4.34
N ARG A 614 9.51 -18.08 -3.11
CA ARG A 614 8.10 -18.36 -2.82
C ARG A 614 7.28 -17.07 -2.88
N VAL A 615 6.14 -17.09 -3.57
CA VAL A 615 5.19 -15.97 -3.58
C VAL A 615 4.00 -16.32 -2.70
N ILE A 616 3.70 -15.45 -1.74
CA ILE A 616 2.53 -15.56 -0.85
C ILE A 616 1.62 -14.38 -1.15
N VAL A 617 0.37 -14.66 -1.52
CA VAL A 617 -0.64 -13.62 -1.76
C VAL A 617 -1.37 -13.32 -0.45
N ILE A 618 -1.52 -12.04 -0.16
CA ILE A 618 -2.26 -11.54 1.00
C ILE A 618 -3.38 -10.63 0.48
N THR A 619 -4.61 -10.84 0.95
CA THR A 619 -5.75 -10.04 0.48
C THR A 619 -6.89 -9.94 1.48
N GLY A 620 -7.65 -8.85 1.41
CA GLY A 620 -8.94 -8.70 2.11
C GLY A 620 -10.10 -9.44 1.43
N ASP A 621 -9.93 -9.92 0.20
CA ASP A 621 -10.99 -10.62 -0.54
C ASP A 621 -11.45 -11.90 0.18
N ASN A 622 -12.64 -12.37 -0.19
CA ASN A 622 -13.11 -13.67 0.29
C ASN A 622 -12.20 -14.82 -0.20
N LYS A 623 -12.17 -15.92 0.54
CA LYS A 623 -11.30 -17.08 0.27
C LYS A 623 -11.46 -17.62 -1.16
N ASN A 624 -12.69 -17.85 -1.61
CA ASN A 624 -12.96 -18.43 -2.93
C ASN A 624 -12.45 -17.56 -4.09
N THR A 625 -12.72 -16.25 -4.03
CA THR A 625 -12.26 -15.27 -5.02
C THR A 625 -10.74 -15.22 -5.03
N ALA A 626 -10.12 -15.17 -3.86
CA ALA A 626 -8.67 -15.11 -3.74
C ALA A 626 -7.99 -16.37 -4.29
N GLU A 627 -8.56 -17.55 -4.03
CA GLU A 627 -8.09 -18.83 -4.58
C GLU A 627 -8.19 -18.87 -6.10
N THR A 628 -9.30 -18.38 -6.67
CA THR A 628 -9.48 -18.30 -8.13
C THR A 628 -8.48 -17.35 -8.77
N ILE A 629 -8.25 -16.17 -8.20
CA ILE A 629 -7.24 -15.23 -8.70
C ILE A 629 -5.84 -15.86 -8.61
N CYS A 630 -5.51 -16.53 -7.50
CA CYS A 630 -4.24 -17.22 -7.31
C CYS A 630 -3.99 -18.33 -8.34
N ARG A 631 -5.05 -19.03 -8.79
CA ARG A 631 -4.95 -19.97 -9.92
C ARG A 631 -4.66 -19.24 -11.23
N GLN A 632 -5.38 -18.16 -11.52
CA GLN A 632 -5.20 -17.38 -12.76
C GLN A 632 -3.77 -16.81 -12.90
N ILE A 633 -3.19 -16.31 -11.81
CA ILE A 633 -1.82 -15.78 -11.80
C ILE A 633 -0.74 -16.86 -11.61
N GLY A 634 -1.13 -18.13 -11.44
CA GLY A 634 -0.17 -19.25 -11.38
C GLY A 634 0.53 -19.46 -10.03
N VAL A 635 -0.01 -18.93 -8.93
CA VAL A 635 0.42 -19.29 -7.56
C VAL A 635 0.04 -20.74 -7.27
N PHE A 636 -1.17 -21.12 -7.66
CA PHE A 636 -1.67 -22.50 -7.59
C PHE A 636 -1.88 -23.07 -9.00
N GLY A 637 -1.77 -24.39 -9.13
CA GLY A 637 -2.21 -25.10 -10.32
C GLY A 637 -3.73 -25.08 -10.47
N ASP A 638 -4.22 -25.18 -11.71
CA ASP A 638 -5.65 -25.07 -12.03
C ASP A 638 -6.53 -26.08 -11.26
N THR A 639 -5.99 -27.28 -10.99
CA THR A 639 -6.65 -28.38 -10.27
C THR A 639 -5.99 -28.73 -8.94
N GLU A 640 -5.10 -27.88 -8.44
CA GLU A 640 -4.36 -28.14 -7.20
C GLU A 640 -5.28 -28.09 -5.97
N GLU A 641 -5.16 -29.09 -5.09
CA GLU A 641 -5.79 -29.08 -3.77
C GLU A 641 -5.14 -28.01 -2.88
N LEU A 642 -5.99 -27.16 -2.30
CA LEU A 642 -5.60 -25.97 -1.54
C LEU A 642 -5.69 -26.15 -0.02
N GLU A 643 -6.06 -27.35 0.45
CA GLU A 643 -6.12 -27.67 1.87
C GLU A 643 -4.73 -27.52 2.49
N GLY A 644 -4.64 -26.73 3.58
CA GLY A 644 -3.37 -26.38 4.21
C GLY A 644 -2.47 -25.41 3.43
N LYS A 645 -2.94 -24.84 2.30
CA LYS A 645 -2.21 -23.83 1.50
C LYS A 645 -2.91 -22.47 1.43
N SER A 646 -4.21 -22.43 1.70
CA SER A 646 -5.08 -21.26 1.70
C SER A 646 -5.74 -21.09 3.06
N PHE A 647 -5.48 -19.98 3.72
CA PHE A 647 -6.02 -19.66 5.04
C PHE A 647 -6.78 -18.34 5.02
N THR A 648 -7.85 -18.23 5.81
CA THR A 648 -8.41 -16.93 6.19
C THR A 648 -7.68 -16.37 7.41
N GLY A 649 -7.75 -15.07 7.66
CA GLY A 649 -7.23 -14.47 8.90
C GLY A 649 -7.76 -15.17 10.15
N ARG A 650 -9.08 -15.44 10.19
CA ARG A 650 -9.72 -16.15 11.31
C ARG A 650 -9.24 -17.60 11.49
N GLU A 651 -9.05 -18.34 10.40
CA GLU A 651 -8.47 -19.69 10.43
C GLU A 651 -7.03 -19.64 10.96
N PHE A 652 -6.24 -18.65 10.53
CA PHE A 652 -4.88 -18.47 11.00
C PHE A 652 -4.81 -18.09 12.49
N ASP A 653 -5.73 -17.27 12.99
CA ASP A 653 -5.82 -16.91 14.41
C ASP A 653 -6.23 -18.07 15.32
N SER A 654 -7.07 -18.97 14.80
CA SER A 654 -7.48 -20.16 15.54
C SER A 654 -6.31 -21.10 15.86
N LEU A 655 -5.21 -21.01 15.10
CA LEU A 655 -3.97 -21.72 15.39
C LEU A 655 -3.26 -21.04 16.57
N THR A 656 -3.56 -21.48 17.80
CA THR A 656 -3.06 -20.79 19.00
C THR A 656 -1.57 -21.05 19.27
N ALA A 657 -1.06 -22.24 18.94
CA ALA A 657 0.34 -22.57 19.16
C ALA A 657 1.23 -21.99 18.06
N ARG A 658 2.32 -21.32 18.43
CA ARG A 658 3.31 -20.76 17.48
C ARG A 658 3.85 -21.81 16.52
N LYS A 659 4.03 -23.05 16.97
CA LYS A 659 4.50 -24.17 16.14
C LYS A 659 3.54 -24.49 15.00
N ASP A 660 2.24 -24.50 15.27
CA ASP A 660 1.21 -24.80 14.28
C ASP A 660 1.11 -23.68 13.23
N LYS A 661 1.24 -22.42 13.67
CA LYS A 661 1.34 -21.26 12.75
C LYS A 661 2.57 -21.38 11.83
N LEU A 662 3.73 -21.78 12.37
CA LEU A 662 4.95 -21.96 11.58
C LEU A 662 4.83 -23.12 10.59
N GLU A 663 4.18 -24.22 10.97
CA GLU A 663 3.92 -25.34 10.08
C GLU A 663 2.96 -24.95 8.96
N ALA A 664 1.86 -24.24 9.28
CA ALA A 664 0.95 -23.69 8.29
C ALA A 664 1.68 -22.76 7.30
N LEU A 665 2.54 -21.86 7.80
CA LEU A 665 3.32 -20.94 6.97
C LEU A 665 4.36 -21.61 6.07
N SER A 666 4.78 -22.83 6.39
CA SER A 666 5.70 -23.57 5.51
C SER A 666 5.01 -23.98 4.19
N ARG A 667 3.69 -24.12 4.18
CA ARG A 667 2.89 -24.58 3.03
C ARG A 667 1.97 -23.52 2.45
N ALA A 668 1.59 -22.50 3.25
CA ALA A 668 0.67 -21.47 2.83
C ALA A 668 1.25 -20.58 1.72
N SER A 669 0.43 -20.32 0.69
CA SER A 669 0.71 -19.36 -0.38
C SER A 669 -0.40 -18.33 -0.55
N LEU A 670 -1.50 -18.44 0.22
CA LEU A 670 -2.61 -17.49 0.19
C LEU A 670 -3.16 -17.25 1.60
N PHE A 671 -3.30 -15.97 1.94
CA PHE A 671 -4.04 -15.49 3.10
C PHE A 671 -5.16 -14.54 2.65
N SER A 672 -6.40 -14.83 3.03
CA SER A 672 -7.61 -14.07 2.66
C SER A 672 -8.31 -13.49 3.90
N ARG A 673 -9.11 -12.43 3.73
CA ARG A 673 -9.75 -11.69 4.85
C ARG A 673 -8.76 -11.40 5.99
N VAL A 674 -7.65 -10.77 5.62
CA VAL A 674 -6.50 -10.54 6.48
C VAL A 674 -6.54 -9.13 7.07
N GLU A 675 -6.31 -9.00 8.37
CA GLU A 675 -6.19 -7.71 9.07
C GLU A 675 -4.77 -7.15 8.96
N PRO A 676 -4.56 -5.83 9.13
CA PRO A 676 -3.22 -5.22 9.10
C PRO A 676 -2.21 -5.88 10.07
N SER A 677 -2.67 -6.25 11.27
CA SER A 677 -1.84 -6.94 12.29
C SER A 677 -1.36 -8.32 11.83
N HIS A 678 -2.13 -9.02 10.98
CA HIS A 678 -1.70 -10.29 10.43
C HIS A 678 -0.56 -10.10 9.45
N LYS A 679 -0.53 -9.01 8.67
CA LYS A 679 0.55 -8.76 7.70
C LYS A 679 1.91 -8.70 8.39
N SER A 680 2.02 -7.93 9.48
CA SER A 680 3.27 -7.84 10.26
C SER A 680 3.57 -9.13 11.03
N GLN A 681 2.56 -9.85 11.52
CA GLN A 681 2.73 -11.17 12.14
C GLN A 681 3.26 -12.23 11.16
N LEU A 682 2.80 -12.21 9.91
CA LEU A 682 3.27 -13.12 8.87
C LEU A 682 4.76 -12.88 8.58
N VAL A 683 5.16 -11.61 8.44
CA VAL A 683 6.56 -11.23 8.25
C VAL A 683 7.42 -11.74 9.42
N ASP A 684 7.02 -11.48 10.67
CA ASP A 684 7.73 -11.92 11.88
C ASP A 684 7.97 -13.44 11.93
N LEU A 685 6.92 -14.21 11.60
CA LEU A 685 6.99 -15.66 11.65
C LEU A 685 7.90 -16.22 10.55
N LEU A 686 7.86 -15.63 9.35
CA LEU A 686 8.74 -16.00 8.24
C LEU A 686 10.20 -15.64 8.53
N GLN A 687 10.47 -14.46 9.08
CA GLN A 687 11.81 -14.05 9.53
C GLN A 687 12.34 -14.98 10.63
N SER A 688 11.48 -15.43 11.55
CA SER A 688 11.88 -16.38 12.59
C SER A 688 12.30 -17.77 12.07
N GLN A 689 12.01 -18.08 10.79
CA GLN A 689 12.52 -19.26 10.09
C GLN A 689 13.88 -19.01 9.39
N GLY A 690 14.43 -17.80 9.50
CA GLY A 690 15.67 -17.39 8.83
C GLY A 690 15.49 -17.09 7.35
N LEU A 691 14.27 -16.78 6.90
CA LEU A 691 13.95 -16.41 5.52
C LEU A 691 14.05 -14.90 5.35
N VAL A 692 14.62 -14.44 4.24
CA VAL A 692 14.58 -13.03 3.82
C VAL A 692 13.22 -12.76 3.16
N VAL A 693 12.44 -11.88 3.78
CA VAL A 693 11.06 -11.57 3.42
C VAL A 693 10.97 -10.21 2.74
N ALA A 694 10.44 -10.19 1.52
CA ALA A 694 9.97 -8.97 0.87
C ALA A 694 8.46 -8.85 1.05
N MET A 695 7.97 -7.68 1.46
CA MET A 695 6.54 -7.38 1.60
C MET A 695 6.15 -6.27 0.63
N THR A 696 5.03 -6.42 -0.09
CA THR A 696 4.46 -5.34 -0.91
C THR A 696 3.22 -4.73 -0.27
N GLY A 697 2.98 -3.45 -0.53
CA GLY A 697 1.80 -2.75 -0.06
C GLY A 697 1.66 -1.36 -0.66
N ASP A 698 0.45 -0.81 -0.60
CA ASP A 698 0.10 0.51 -1.13
C ASP A 698 -0.55 1.40 -0.06
N GLY A 699 -1.20 0.81 0.95
CA GLY A 699 -1.92 1.51 2.00
C GLY A 699 -1.10 1.80 3.26
N VAL A 700 -1.61 2.70 4.11
CA VAL A 700 -1.04 2.95 5.46
C VAL A 700 -1.08 1.69 6.32
N ASN A 701 -2.07 0.82 6.08
CA ASN A 701 -2.19 -0.47 6.76
C ASN A 701 -1.04 -1.43 6.52
N ASP A 702 -0.34 -1.26 5.40
CA ASP A 702 0.80 -2.11 5.06
C ASP A 702 2.08 -1.57 5.68
N ALA A 703 2.11 -0.30 6.08
CA ALA A 703 3.30 0.37 6.54
C ALA A 703 4.02 -0.33 7.71
N PRO A 704 3.32 -0.88 8.74
CA PRO A 704 3.97 -1.70 9.77
C PRO A 704 4.63 -2.97 9.20
N ALA A 705 3.97 -3.64 8.26
CA ALA A 705 4.51 -4.86 7.65
C ALA A 705 5.64 -4.57 6.65
N LEU A 706 5.56 -3.45 5.92
CA LEU A 706 6.58 -2.96 5.00
C LEU A 706 7.87 -2.62 5.75
N LYS A 707 7.76 -1.87 6.86
CA LYS A 707 8.94 -1.50 7.66
C LYS A 707 9.58 -2.69 8.37
N LYS A 708 8.76 -3.67 8.79
CA LYS A 708 9.23 -4.87 9.49
C LYS A 708 9.90 -5.89 8.56
N ALA A 709 9.51 -5.92 7.29
CA ALA A 709 10.09 -6.83 6.30
C ALA A 709 11.57 -6.50 6.06
N ASP A 710 12.37 -7.51 5.68
CA ASP A 710 13.76 -7.27 5.27
C ASP A 710 13.83 -6.33 4.07
N ILE A 711 12.79 -6.37 3.21
CA ILE A 711 12.57 -5.41 2.13
C ILE A 711 11.09 -5.03 2.07
N GLY A 712 10.79 -3.79 2.45
CA GLY A 712 9.50 -3.16 2.18
C GLY A 712 9.42 -2.63 0.73
N ILE A 713 8.36 -2.99 0.00
CA ILE A 713 8.12 -2.55 -1.38
C ILE A 713 6.79 -1.79 -1.45
N ALA A 714 6.85 -0.49 -1.71
CA ALA A 714 5.66 0.33 -1.90
C ALA A 714 5.30 0.50 -3.38
N MET A 715 4.00 0.65 -3.65
CA MET A 715 3.51 1.06 -4.97
C MET A 715 3.74 2.56 -5.19
N GLY A 716 4.03 2.97 -6.42
CA GLY A 716 4.21 4.36 -6.84
C GLY A 716 2.92 5.17 -6.77
N SER A 717 1.76 4.55 -7.02
CA SER A 717 0.44 5.13 -6.70
C SER A 717 0.04 4.98 -5.23
N GLY A 718 0.83 4.27 -4.42
CA GLY A 718 0.58 4.05 -3.00
C GLY A 718 0.68 5.34 -2.17
N THR A 719 0.18 5.26 -0.95
CA THR A 719 0.18 6.35 0.02
C THR A 719 1.60 6.78 0.39
N ASP A 720 1.77 8.06 0.75
CA ASP A 720 3.08 8.58 1.14
C ASP A 720 3.66 7.84 2.36
N VAL A 721 2.79 7.40 3.28
CA VAL A 721 3.21 6.60 4.44
C VAL A 721 3.74 5.23 4.02
N ALA A 722 3.10 4.54 3.07
CA ALA A 722 3.61 3.28 2.55
C ALA A 722 4.97 3.48 1.86
N LYS A 723 5.10 4.52 1.03
CA LYS A 723 6.37 4.89 0.39
C LYS A 723 7.46 5.22 1.39
N LEU A 724 7.12 5.92 2.47
CA LEU A 724 8.05 6.30 3.55
C LEU A 724 8.48 5.09 4.40
N ALA A 725 7.60 4.11 4.59
CA ALA A 725 7.90 2.88 5.32
C ALA A 725 8.71 1.86 4.50
N ALA A 726 8.66 1.94 3.16
CA ALA A 726 9.31 1.01 2.25
C ALA A 726 10.77 1.37 1.91
N ASP A 727 11.57 0.33 1.67
CA ASP A 727 12.94 0.41 1.15
C ASP A 727 13.01 0.66 -0.35
N MET A 728 11.99 0.23 -1.08
CA MET A 728 11.89 0.35 -2.53
C MET A 728 10.49 0.79 -2.94
N VAL A 729 10.40 1.64 -3.97
CA VAL A 729 9.13 2.11 -4.55
C VAL A 729 9.09 1.68 -6.02
N LEU A 730 7.98 1.06 -6.43
CA LEU A 730 7.71 0.67 -7.81
C LEU A 730 7.00 1.80 -8.55
N ALA A 731 7.70 2.54 -9.40
CA ALA A 731 7.13 3.70 -10.08
C ALA A 731 6.00 3.35 -11.08
N ASP A 732 5.90 2.09 -11.51
CA ASP A 732 4.93 1.59 -12.48
C ASP A 732 3.85 0.66 -11.88
N ASP A 733 3.84 0.53 -10.56
CA ASP A 733 2.94 -0.32 -9.81
C ASP A 733 2.95 -1.81 -10.23
N ASN A 734 4.08 -2.31 -10.76
CA ASN A 734 4.12 -3.63 -11.39
C ASN A 734 4.91 -4.67 -10.60
N PHE A 735 4.28 -5.79 -10.27
CA PHE A 735 4.97 -6.94 -9.64
C PHE A 735 6.14 -7.47 -10.50
N ALA A 736 6.06 -7.42 -11.83
CA ALA A 736 7.15 -7.87 -12.71
C ALA A 736 8.44 -7.06 -12.51
N THR A 737 8.33 -5.81 -12.05
CA THR A 737 9.46 -4.96 -11.71
C THR A 737 10.23 -5.50 -10.50
N ILE A 738 9.55 -6.14 -9.55
CA ILE A 738 10.18 -6.81 -8.40
C ILE A 738 11.08 -7.95 -8.90
N GLU A 739 10.61 -8.77 -9.85
CA GLU A 739 11.41 -9.86 -10.44
C GLU A 739 12.69 -9.31 -11.08
N ALA A 740 12.56 -8.25 -11.89
CA ALA A 740 13.69 -7.60 -12.53
C ALA A 740 14.69 -6.98 -11.53
N ALA A 741 14.19 -6.45 -10.42
CA ALA A 741 15.00 -5.88 -9.36
C ALA A 741 15.73 -6.97 -8.55
N VAL A 742 15.07 -8.09 -8.21
CA VAL A 742 15.72 -9.25 -7.59
C VAL A 742 16.83 -9.82 -8.48
N GLN A 743 16.60 -9.90 -9.79
CA GLN A 743 17.63 -10.33 -10.75
C GLN A 743 18.86 -9.42 -10.72
N GLU A 744 18.66 -8.10 -10.72
CA GLU A 744 19.77 -7.13 -10.63
C GLU A 744 20.47 -7.21 -9.27
N GLY A 745 19.72 -7.37 -8.17
CA GLY A 745 20.27 -7.56 -6.83
C GLY A 745 21.19 -8.77 -6.73
N ARG A 746 20.79 -9.93 -7.29
CA ARG A 746 21.64 -11.13 -7.38
C ARG A 746 22.90 -10.91 -8.22
N SER A 747 22.80 -10.17 -9.32
CA SER A 747 23.95 -9.82 -10.16
C SER A 747 24.96 -8.94 -9.40
N ILE A 748 24.46 -7.94 -8.68
CA ILE A 748 25.27 -7.04 -7.85
C ILE A 748 25.94 -7.82 -6.72
N PHE A 749 25.21 -8.70 -6.04
CA PHE A 749 25.77 -9.56 -4.98
C PHE A 749 26.95 -10.40 -5.48
N ASN A 750 26.81 -11.07 -6.63
CA ASN A 750 27.88 -11.88 -7.22
C ASN A 750 29.12 -11.05 -7.58
N ASN A 751 28.92 -9.85 -8.12
CA ASN A 751 30.01 -8.94 -8.47
C ASN A 751 30.71 -8.41 -7.22
N MET A 752 29.95 -8.03 -6.18
CA MET A 752 30.50 -7.60 -4.89
C MET A 752 31.32 -8.72 -4.25
N GLN A 753 30.80 -9.95 -4.21
CA GLN A 753 31.53 -11.09 -3.63
C GLN A 753 32.85 -11.36 -4.36
N SER A 754 32.85 -11.27 -5.69
CA SER A 754 34.06 -11.45 -6.51
C SER A 754 35.10 -10.36 -6.23
N PHE A 755 34.66 -9.10 -6.09
CA PHE A 755 35.54 -7.98 -5.81
C PHE A 755 36.08 -7.97 -4.37
N ILE A 756 35.25 -8.35 -3.39
CA ILE A 756 35.67 -8.54 -1.99
C ILE A 756 36.80 -9.57 -1.93
N ARG A 757 36.64 -10.73 -2.57
CA ARG A 757 37.69 -11.76 -2.64
C ARG A 757 38.96 -11.23 -3.30
N TYR A 758 38.84 -10.44 -4.36
CA TYR A 758 39.98 -9.81 -5.02
C TYR A 758 40.76 -8.85 -4.10
N LEU A 759 40.08 -7.92 -3.42
CA LEU A 759 40.71 -6.99 -2.49
C LEU A 759 41.41 -7.72 -1.33
N ILE A 760 40.74 -8.73 -0.76
CA ILE A 760 41.30 -9.52 0.34
C ILE A 760 42.54 -10.29 -0.13
N SER A 761 42.48 -10.93 -1.31
CA SER A 761 43.63 -11.65 -1.88
C SER A 761 44.84 -10.73 -2.06
N SER A 762 44.62 -9.50 -2.54
CA SER A 762 45.69 -8.51 -2.70
C SER A 762 46.32 -8.13 -1.34
N ASN A 763 45.51 -7.96 -0.30
CA ASN A 763 46.02 -7.63 1.04
C ASN A 763 46.76 -8.79 1.71
N ILE A 764 46.40 -10.04 1.41
CA ILE A 764 47.15 -11.22 1.88
C ILE A 764 48.54 -11.31 1.23
N GLU A 765 48.71 -10.83 -0.01
CA GLU A 765 49.99 -10.87 -0.74
C GLU A 765 50.94 -9.71 -0.39
N LYS A 766 50.43 -8.55 0.04
CA LYS A 766 51.25 -7.40 0.47
C LYS A 766 52.39 -7.70 1.47
N PRO A 767 52.21 -8.55 2.50
CA PRO A 767 53.31 -8.87 3.42
C PRO A 767 54.42 -9.75 2.84
N ARG A 768 54.30 -10.28 1.61
CA ARG A 768 55.37 -11.06 0.94
C ARG A 768 56.32 -10.21 0.08
N SER A 769 55.97 -8.96 -0.23
CA SER A 769 56.71 -8.12 -1.18
C SER A 769 57.53 -6.99 -0.56
N ARG A 770 57.61 -6.92 0.77
CA ARG A 770 58.43 -5.95 1.52
C ARG A 770 59.47 -6.62 2.38
#